data_AF-A0A928X4T2-F1
#
_entry.id   AF-A0A928X4T2-F1
#
_cell.length_a   1.000
_cell.length_b   1.000
_cell.length_c   1.000
_cell.angle_alpha   90.00
_cell.angle_beta   90.00
_cell.angle_gamma   90.00
#
_symmetry.space_group_name_H-M   'P 1'
#
loop_
_entity.id
_entity.type
_entity.pdbx_description
1 polymer ?
#
loop_
_entity_poly.entity_id
_entity_poly.type
_entity_poly.pdbx_seq_one_letter_code
_entity_poly.pdbx_strand_id
1 'polypeptide(L)'
;MSRRDEMLYYEDDTYESKQKRKKQRPKKKGRWLGRIICLFLGFILGIGGTVGAVVGIGYWAWNQPLEKTVNKIDSLAGTNLYASLFGETDENGNFKAGILHKDYASAKVKELISDVSDVFGGISDEGTSLADFNNISPKTGEAVEKLLSALEKYAIHLDLEKTLNAPFKSQSETTLTTYFKDSMMETAAGDFFNAMSDETSPLLTAICYGEENVHYTKDANGVIKMEDGCKKTTFGDLLGNDFNTILNRVPAETVLNPSEDDSVMCAIAYGSSARYTFVNGKAEMNQVTYTVETVGGQPKFIDDKNEALVCTYEPITDGYKLIIDTGKVDENNQPITETQYVKVDGDEAKAYTDESFETVLKYKKVSLGDLQQDAMSIVDNVLLKDALAIDASSHKVLISLAYGNDYKIVGEGDSATIEGGTARTIGQLRAQGGNLIDDIPLADIMGEDRDDKLVMYLLYGKKNIHYAINPSTNEIEMLQRRIAISADNKIYNEYGEFLKNKEDADGTYVDADGTVYKYVVSGLGDIETKDGNTATLYYLTDEAGNEVKYKKTSLGDMAGSDNLISRLSSRLTVGEVMNVEDDHTSHNLIKHVQDVIIDDLPAAINDLTVWQVYGSDIFEEGHEGDPNYLKSNTWWYLLNVNGVIEDYKISEMELMIDNLKENIHYATLQQLKDDGMIQFGPSTLSEPIKYKIYYTTTQYIEVMIEGEKAENVLVNADSTPKQTYGELTVEEMLLFVDGMISAVNELESILGV
;
A
#
# COMPACT_ATOMS: atom_id res chain seq x y z
N MET A 1 53.47 -10.39 20.81
CA MET A 1 52.38 -10.54 19.84
C MET A 1 52.67 -11.77 18.99
N SER A 2 51.68 -12.64 18.87
CA SER A 2 51.81 -14.05 18.50
C SER A 2 51.81 -14.21 16.97
N ARG A 3 52.45 -15.28 16.47
CA ARG A 3 52.46 -15.76 15.07
C ARG A 3 51.07 -15.97 14.41
N ARG A 4 49.97 -15.58 15.06
CA ARG A 4 48.61 -15.55 14.51
C ARG A 4 48.30 -14.25 13.75
N ASP A 5 48.99 -13.15 14.02
CA ASP A 5 48.66 -11.86 13.39
C ASP A 5 49.33 -11.66 12.01
N GLU A 6 50.39 -12.41 11.69
CA GLU A 6 51.05 -12.38 10.36
C GLU A 6 50.35 -13.26 9.30
N MET A 7 49.49 -14.20 9.70
CA MET A 7 48.73 -15.03 8.75
C MET A 7 47.46 -14.34 8.22
N LEU A 8 46.96 -13.31 8.90
CA LEU A 8 45.75 -12.58 8.48
C LEU A 8 46.02 -11.50 7.41
N TYR A 9 47.27 -11.08 7.21
CA TYR A 9 47.63 -10.13 6.13
C TYR A 9 48.08 -10.81 4.83
N TYR A 10 48.35 -12.13 4.85
CA TYR A 10 48.71 -12.89 3.63
C TYR A 10 47.53 -13.71 3.05
N GLU A 11 46.42 -13.87 3.78
CA GLU A 11 45.22 -14.55 3.28
C GLU A 11 44.25 -13.62 2.52
N ASP A 12 44.24 -12.31 2.78
CA ASP A 12 43.36 -11.37 2.06
C ASP A 12 43.89 -11.03 0.65
N ASP A 13 45.21 -10.87 0.50
CA ASP A 13 45.84 -10.64 -0.80
C ASP A 13 45.77 -11.87 -1.72
N THR A 14 45.54 -13.08 -1.19
CA THR A 14 45.36 -14.28 -2.01
C THR A 14 43.90 -14.56 -2.37
N TYR A 15 42.93 -13.94 -1.72
CA TYR A 15 41.52 -13.99 -2.14
C TYR A 15 41.19 -12.88 -3.16
N GLU A 16 41.64 -11.64 -2.92
CA GLU A 16 41.47 -10.55 -3.87
C GLU A 16 42.29 -10.74 -5.15
N SER A 17 43.53 -11.24 -5.08
CA SER A 17 44.31 -11.52 -6.30
C SER A 17 43.78 -12.74 -7.07
N LYS A 18 43.12 -13.71 -6.41
CA LYS A 18 42.39 -14.80 -7.10
C LYS A 18 41.08 -14.33 -7.72
N GLN A 19 40.39 -13.34 -7.14
CA GLN A 19 39.20 -12.70 -7.71
C GLN A 19 39.57 -11.75 -8.87
N LYS A 20 40.60 -10.91 -8.72
CA LYS A 20 41.11 -10.01 -9.78
C LYS A 20 41.72 -10.78 -10.95
N ARG A 21 42.40 -11.93 -10.72
CA ARG A 21 42.84 -12.86 -11.79
C ARG A 21 41.72 -13.70 -12.40
N LYS A 22 40.55 -13.79 -11.77
CA LYS A 22 39.32 -14.34 -12.40
C LYS A 22 38.56 -13.29 -13.21
N LYS A 23 38.67 -12.00 -12.88
CA LYS A 23 38.01 -10.88 -13.59
C LYS A 23 38.79 -10.28 -14.78
N GLN A 24 40.05 -10.67 -15.01
CA GLN A 24 40.82 -10.30 -16.22
C GLN A 24 41.32 -11.51 -17.02
N ARG A 25 40.54 -12.59 -17.06
CA ARG A 25 40.71 -13.59 -18.12
C ARG A 25 39.74 -13.23 -19.24
N PRO A 26 40.18 -12.96 -20.47
CA PRO A 26 39.26 -12.97 -21.60
C PRO A 26 38.51 -14.31 -21.53
N LYS A 27 37.17 -14.25 -21.61
CA LYS A 27 36.27 -15.41 -21.60
C LYS A 27 36.96 -16.54 -22.37
N LYS A 28 37.33 -17.62 -21.67
CA LYS A 28 37.88 -18.83 -22.31
C LYS A 28 36.78 -19.42 -23.18
N LYS A 29 36.75 -18.98 -24.44
CA LYS A 29 35.93 -19.54 -25.52
C LYS A 29 36.13 -21.05 -25.59
N GLY A 30 35.05 -21.76 -25.94
CA GLY A 30 34.90 -23.22 -25.86
C GLY A 30 36.14 -24.01 -26.26
N ARG A 31 36.77 -24.66 -25.27
CA ARG A 31 37.93 -25.55 -25.47
C ARG A 31 37.55 -26.91 -26.06
N TRP A 32 36.26 -27.21 -26.27
CA TRP A 32 35.84 -28.51 -26.80
C TRP A 32 36.02 -28.60 -28.32
N LEU A 33 35.52 -27.61 -29.08
CA LEU A 33 35.74 -27.55 -30.54
C LEU A 33 37.22 -27.47 -30.90
N GLY A 34 37.99 -26.64 -30.18
CA GLY A 34 39.45 -26.55 -30.36
C GLY A 34 40.17 -27.86 -30.03
N ARG A 35 39.65 -28.70 -29.12
CA ARG A 35 40.20 -30.03 -28.82
C ARG A 35 39.87 -31.05 -29.92
N ILE A 36 38.68 -30.98 -30.51
CA ILE A 36 38.29 -31.83 -31.65
C ILE A 36 39.12 -31.46 -32.88
N ILE A 37 39.26 -30.16 -33.18
CA ILE A 37 40.11 -29.66 -34.26
C ILE A 37 41.59 -30.00 -33.99
N CYS A 38 42.07 -29.90 -32.74
CA CYS A 38 43.43 -30.35 -32.39
C CYS A 38 43.62 -31.87 -32.48
N LEU A 39 42.60 -32.69 -32.19
CA LEU A 39 42.65 -34.15 -32.40
C LEU A 39 42.73 -34.47 -33.90
N PHE A 40 41.99 -33.73 -34.72
CA PHE A 40 42.01 -33.84 -36.17
C PHE A 40 43.35 -33.39 -36.77
N LEU A 41 43.87 -32.24 -36.35
CA LEU A 41 45.23 -31.80 -36.68
C LEU A 41 46.28 -32.79 -36.15
N GLY A 42 46.05 -33.44 -35.00
CA GLY A 42 46.92 -34.49 -34.46
C GLY A 42 46.91 -35.76 -35.31
N PHE A 43 45.75 -36.14 -35.86
CA PHE A 43 45.62 -37.23 -36.83
C PHE A 43 46.34 -36.92 -38.14
N ILE A 44 46.18 -35.69 -38.66
CA ILE A 44 46.89 -35.18 -39.85
C ILE A 44 48.41 -35.09 -39.61
N LEU A 45 48.84 -34.57 -38.46
CA LEU A 45 50.25 -34.54 -38.05
C LEU A 45 50.80 -35.97 -37.89
N GLY A 46 49.97 -36.93 -37.50
CA GLY A 46 50.26 -38.36 -37.49
C GLY A 46 50.55 -38.92 -38.88
N ILE A 47 49.77 -38.50 -39.89
CA ILE A 47 50.03 -38.81 -41.32
C ILE A 47 51.40 -38.24 -41.73
N GLY A 48 51.69 -36.98 -41.37
CA GLY A 48 53.00 -36.35 -41.58
C GLY A 48 54.15 -37.11 -40.90
N GLY A 49 53.93 -37.62 -39.69
CA GLY A 49 54.90 -38.45 -38.96
C GLY A 49 55.18 -39.81 -39.62
N THR A 50 54.13 -40.48 -40.14
CA THR A 50 54.30 -41.73 -40.91
C THR A 50 55.03 -41.51 -42.23
N VAL A 51 54.78 -40.39 -42.92
CA VAL A 51 55.53 -40.01 -44.12
C VAL A 51 56.99 -39.68 -43.76
N GLY A 52 57.24 -38.98 -42.65
CA GLY A 52 58.59 -38.70 -42.14
C GLY A 52 59.41 -39.94 -41.79
N ALA A 53 58.77 -41.01 -41.32
CA ALA A 53 59.42 -42.30 -41.04
C ALA A 53 59.94 -42.99 -42.32
N VAL A 54 59.28 -42.82 -43.46
CA VAL A 54 59.73 -43.33 -44.77
C VAL A 54 61.04 -42.64 -45.22
N VAL A 55 61.27 -41.41 -44.76
CA VAL A 55 62.46 -40.60 -45.10
C VAL A 55 63.69 -40.96 -44.28
N GLY A 56 63.51 -41.46 -43.05
CA GLY A 56 64.59 -41.85 -42.14
C GLY A 56 65.51 -42.96 -42.65
N ILE A 57 65.15 -43.60 -43.78
CA ILE A 57 65.85 -44.76 -44.35
C ILE A 57 66.96 -44.36 -45.37
N GLY A 58 67.16 -43.06 -45.63
CA GLY A 58 68.40 -42.53 -46.22
C GLY A 58 68.30 -41.91 -47.62
N TYR A 59 69.30 -41.08 -47.96
CA TYR A 59 69.40 -40.19 -49.13
C TYR A 59 69.13 -40.86 -50.50
N TRP A 60 69.30 -42.19 -50.61
CA TRP A 60 69.05 -42.97 -51.82
C TRP A 60 67.56 -43.00 -52.22
N ALA A 61 66.65 -42.96 -51.25
CA ALA A 61 65.20 -42.99 -51.50
C ALA A 61 64.63 -41.64 -51.99
N TRP A 62 65.38 -40.55 -51.83
CA TRP A 62 64.90 -39.17 -52.04
C TRP A 62 64.45 -38.86 -53.47
N ASN A 63 65.09 -39.46 -54.48
CA ASN A 63 64.79 -39.24 -55.91
C ASN A 63 64.06 -40.43 -56.59
N GLN A 64 63.67 -41.45 -55.84
CA GLN A 64 62.98 -42.64 -56.38
C GLN A 64 61.45 -42.49 -56.29
N PRO A 65 60.70 -43.17 -57.19
CA PRO A 65 59.25 -43.31 -57.05
C PRO A 65 58.89 -43.98 -55.73
N LEU A 66 57.86 -43.48 -55.05
CA LEU A 66 57.38 -44.01 -53.76
C LEU A 66 57.05 -45.51 -53.83
N GLU A 67 56.45 -45.99 -54.91
CA GLU A 67 56.18 -47.42 -55.13
C GLU A 67 57.45 -48.28 -55.03
N LYS A 68 58.56 -47.85 -55.63
CA LYS A 68 59.82 -48.62 -55.59
C LYS A 68 60.46 -48.61 -54.20
N THR A 69 60.34 -47.49 -53.49
CA THR A 69 60.87 -47.34 -52.13
C THR A 69 60.08 -48.19 -51.14
N VAL A 70 58.75 -48.13 -51.20
CA VAL A 70 57.84 -48.84 -50.28
C VAL A 70 57.87 -50.36 -50.54
N ASN A 71 57.85 -50.82 -51.80
CA ASN A 71 57.96 -52.24 -52.12
C ASN A 71 59.31 -52.86 -51.67
N LYS A 72 60.37 -52.05 -51.66
CA LYS A 72 61.67 -52.48 -51.12
C LYS A 72 61.67 -52.58 -49.60
N ILE A 73 60.93 -51.71 -48.91
CA ILE A 73 60.74 -51.78 -47.46
C ILE A 73 59.91 -53.02 -47.10
N ASP A 74 58.81 -53.27 -47.83
CA ASP A 74 57.95 -54.43 -47.61
C ASP A 74 58.71 -55.75 -47.82
N SER A 75 59.53 -55.84 -48.86
CA SER A 75 60.37 -57.03 -49.08
C SER A 75 61.50 -57.22 -48.06
N LEU A 76 61.96 -56.15 -47.39
CA LEU A 76 63.02 -56.21 -46.38
C LEU A 76 62.49 -56.46 -44.96
N ALA A 77 61.32 -55.90 -44.64
CA ALA A 77 60.74 -55.92 -43.30
C ALA A 77 59.58 -56.91 -43.13
N GLY A 78 59.11 -57.54 -44.22
CA GLY A 78 57.95 -58.44 -44.20
C GLY A 78 56.64 -57.72 -43.87
N THR A 79 56.55 -56.44 -44.23
CA THR A 79 55.39 -55.56 -43.95
C THR A 79 54.45 -55.47 -45.15
N ASN A 80 53.20 -55.04 -44.92
CA ASN A 80 52.23 -54.70 -45.98
C ASN A 80 52.07 -53.16 -46.07
N LEU A 81 53.18 -52.44 -46.07
CA LEU A 81 53.21 -50.97 -46.04
C LEU A 81 52.62 -50.38 -47.32
N TYR A 82 52.85 -50.98 -48.49
CA TYR A 82 52.28 -50.51 -49.76
C TYR A 82 50.76 -50.54 -49.77
N ALA A 83 50.17 -51.66 -49.35
CA ALA A 83 48.73 -51.80 -49.18
C ALA A 83 48.18 -50.79 -48.17
N SER A 84 48.90 -50.52 -47.08
CA SER A 84 48.50 -49.53 -46.09
C SER A 84 48.61 -48.07 -46.59
N LEU A 85 49.59 -47.77 -47.45
CA LEU A 85 49.86 -46.43 -47.94
C LEU A 85 49.04 -46.06 -49.18
N PHE A 86 48.83 -46.96 -50.14
CA PHE A 86 48.13 -46.63 -51.40
C PHE A 86 46.82 -47.39 -51.61
N GLY A 87 46.52 -48.32 -50.70
CA GLY A 87 45.28 -49.09 -50.71
C GLY A 87 45.43 -50.47 -51.33
N GLU A 88 44.44 -51.30 -51.09
CA GLU A 88 44.35 -52.66 -51.62
C GLU A 88 42.91 -52.93 -52.07
N THR A 89 42.74 -53.73 -53.12
CA THR A 89 41.42 -54.22 -53.50
C THR A 89 41.18 -55.53 -52.77
N ASP A 90 40.07 -55.62 -52.03
CA ASP A 90 39.71 -56.85 -51.32
C ASP A 90 39.33 -57.98 -52.30
N GLU A 91 39.17 -59.20 -51.77
CA GLU A 91 38.82 -60.40 -52.55
C GLU A 91 37.46 -60.28 -53.27
N ASN A 92 36.65 -59.27 -52.94
CA ASN A 92 35.33 -58.98 -53.50
C ASN A 92 35.35 -57.84 -54.54
N GLY A 93 36.52 -57.29 -54.88
CA GLY A 93 36.67 -56.23 -55.87
C GLY A 93 36.46 -54.81 -55.33
N ASN A 94 36.31 -54.61 -54.02
CA ASN A 94 36.17 -53.28 -53.42
C ASN A 94 37.55 -52.70 -53.09
N PHE A 95 37.83 -51.50 -53.63
CA PHE A 95 39.06 -50.79 -53.37
C PHE A 95 39.02 -50.10 -52.01
N LYS A 96 39.93 -50.49 -51.12
CA LYS A 96 40.13 -49.86 -49.82
C LYS A 96 41.22 -48.80 -49.96
N ALA A 97 40.85 -47.52 -49.90
CA ALA A 97 41.79 -46.42 -50.05
C ALA A 97 42.89 -46.45 -48.98
N GLY A 98 44.14 -46.27 -49.41
CA GLY A 98 45.31 -46.14 -48.54
C GLY A 98 45.42 -44.78 -47.88
N ILE A 99 46.47 -44.59 -47.08
CA ILE A 99 46.76 -43.32 -46.40
C ILE A 99 47.09 -42.19 -47.39
N LEU A 100 47.65 -42.48 -48.55
CA LEU A 100 48.04 -41.52 -49.59
C LEU A 100 47.20 -41.72 -50.86
N HIS A 101 46.98 -40.64 -51.60
CA HIS A 101 46.34 -40.72 -52.91
C HIS A 101 47.18 -41.58 -53.88
N LYS A 102 46.52 -42.36 -54.75
CA LYS A 102 47.19 -43.32 -55.64
C LYS A 102 48.18 -42.64 -56.61
N ASP A 103 47.92 -41.39 -56.97
CA ASP A 103 48.79 -40.60 -57.85
C ASP A 103 50.18 -40.35 -57.23
N TYR A 104 50.27 -40.36 -55.89
CA TYR A 104 51.55 -40.27 -55.18
C TYR A 104 52.36 -41.56 -55.23
N ALA A 105 51.81 -42.71 -55.65
CA ALA A 105 52.58 -43.95 -55.81
C ALA A 105 53.68 -43.80 -56.88
N SER A 106 53.40 -43.04 -57.95
CA SER A 106 54.33 -42.70 -59.02
C SER A 106 55.20 -41.46 -58.74
N ALA A 107 54.85 -40.65 -57.75
CA ALA A 107 55.56 -39.43 -57.39
C ALA A 107 56.89 -39.75 -56.68
N LYS A 108 57.84 -38.80 -56.70
CA LYS A 108 59.09 -38.95 -55.94
C LYS A 108 58.86 -38.66 -54.46
N VAL A 109 59.64 -39.32 -53.60
CA VAL A 109 59.64 -39.08 -52.15
C VAL A 109 59.81 -37.58 -51.82
N LYS A 110 60.70 -36.87 -52.53
CA LYS A 110 60.88 -35.41 -52.35
C LYS A 110 59.67 -34.56 -52.75
N GLU A 111 58.86 -35.01 -53.71
CA GLU A 111 57.67 -34.28 -54.20
C GLU A 111 56.57 -34.40 -53.13
N LEU A 112 56.34 -35.62 -52.61
CA LEU A 112 55.45 -35.83 -51.47
C LEU A 112 55.87 -35.03 -50.23
N ILE A 113 57.17 -34.99 -49.89
CA ILE A 113 57.65 -34.22 -48.73
C ILE A 113 57.51 -32.71 -48.97
N SER A 114 57.76 -32.23 -50.18
CA SER A 114 57.54 -30.83 -50.54
C SER A 114 56.07 -30.49 -50.37
N ASP A 115 55.17 -31.24 -50.99
CA ASP A 115 53.73 -31.00 -50.92
C ASP A 115 53.22 -31.06 -49.47
N VAL A 116 53.66 -32.05 -48.69
CA VAL A 116 53.34 -32.13 -47.26
C VAL A 116 53.89 -30.93 -46.49
N SER A 117 55.14 -30.55 -46.71
CA SER A 117 55.76 -29.39 -46.05
C SER A 117 55.11 -28.07 -46.46
N ASP A 118 54.68 -27.94 -47.71
CA ASP A 118 54.04 -26.76 -48.28
C ASP A 118 52.62 -26.61 -47.70
N VAL A 119 51.86 -27.71 -47.58
CA VAL A 119 50.56 -27.70 -46.90
C VAL A 119 50.72 -27.41 -45.40
N PHE A 120 51.70 -28.00 -44.71
CA PHE A 120 51.93 -27.73 -43.28
C PHE A 120 52.45 -26.31 -43.01
N GLY A 121 53.31 -25.78 -43.87
CA GLY A 121 53.76 -24.38 -43.83
C GLY A 121 52.61 -23.41 -44.12
N GLY A 122 51.73 -23.78 -45.05
CA GLY A 122 50.54 -23.04 -45.43
C GLY A 122 49.47 -22.94 -44.32
N ILE A 123 49.44 -23.83 -43.33
CA ILE A 123 48.52 -23.71 -42.17
C ILE A 123 48.71 -22.37 -41.44
N SER A 124 49.95 -21.84 -41.40
CA SER A 124 50.22 -20.53 -40.82
C SER A 124 49.85 -19.36 -41.72
N ASP A 125 49.72 -19.59 -43.03
CA ASP A 125 49.48 -18.62 -44.09
C ASP A 125 48.00 -18.60 -44.53
N GLU A 126 47.62 -17.66 -45.41
CA GLU A 126 46.22 -17.51 -45.85
C GLU A 126 45.89 -18.48 -47.00
N GLY A 127 44.74 -19.16 -46.90
CA GLY A 127 44.16 -19.94 -48.00
C GLY A 127 44.31 -21.47 -47.93
N THR A 128 45.13 -22.02 -47.03
CA THR A 128 45.21 -23.49 -46.85
C THR A 128 43.95 -24.04 -46.19
N SER A 129 43.45 -25.16 -46.70
CA SER A 129 42.18 -25.79 -46.33
C SER A 129 42.32 -27.30 -46.06
N LEU A 130 41.23 -27.94 -45.68
CA LEU A 130 41.17 -29.40 -45.51
C LEU A 130 41.20 -30.15 -46.85
N ALA A 131 40.84 -29.50 -47.95
CA ALA A 131 40.91 -30.04 -49.30
C ALA A 131 42.37 -30.28 -49.72
N ASP A 132 43.30 -29.42 -49.30
CA ASP A 132 44.74 -29.59 -49.56
C ASP A 132 45.29 -30.86 -48.89
N PHE A 133 44.83 -31.15 -47.67
CA PHE A 133 45.12 -32.42 -46.99
C PHE A 133 44.42 -33.62 -47.63
N ASN A 134 43.20 -33.44 -48.14
CA ASN A 134 42.46 -34.49 -48.83
C ASN A 134 43.10 -34.89 -50.17
N ASN A 135 43.74 -33.95 -50.87
CA ASN A 135 44.51 -34.20 -52.08
C ASN A 135 45.74 -35.09 -51.82
N ILE A 136 46.37 -34.96 -50.65
CA ILE A 136 47.49 -35.81 -50.22
C ILE A 136 46.98 -37.15 -49.67
N SER A 137 45.95 -37.09 -48.82
CA SER A 137 45.40 -38.23 -48.09
C SER A 137 43.87 -38.27 -48.18
N PRO A 138 43.28 -39.23 -48.93
CA PRO A 138 41.83 -39.38 -49.00
C PRO A 138 41.19 -39.77 -47.65
N LYS A 139 41.99 -40.20 -46.66
CA LYS A 139 41.53 -40.43 -45.28
C LYS A 139 41.09 -39.15 -44.57
N THR A 140 41.48 -37.98 -45.08
CA THR A 140 41.00 -36.69 -44.58
C THR A 140 39.50 -36.55 -44.82
N GLY A 141 39.01 -36.85 -46.04
CA GLY A 141 37.58 -36.87 -46.36
C GLY A 141 36.78 -37.84 -45.49
N GLU A 142 37.25 -39.09 -45.35
CA GLU A 142 36.59 -40.08 -44.47
C GLU A 142 36.50 -39.63 -43.01
N ALA A 143 37.52 -38.91 -42.51
CA ALA A 143 37.54 -38.39 -41.16
C ALA A 143 36.59 -37.18 -40.99
N VAL A 144 36.47 -36.33 -42.02
CA VAL A 144 35.50 -35.22 -42.05
C VAL A 144 34.07 -35.78 -42.12
N GLU A 145 33.79 -36.76 -42.98
CA GLU A 145 32.47 -37.41 -43.05
C GLU A 145 32.03 -37.99 -41.70
N LYS A 146 32.91 -38.72 -41.00
CA LYS A 146 32.62 -39.24 -39.65
C LYS A 146 32.31 -38.14 -38.64
N LEU A 147 32.99 -36.99 -38.76
CA LEU A 147 32.73 -35.83 -37.93
C LEU A 147 31.37 -35.21 -38.26
N LEU A 148 31.05 -35.04 -39.55
CA LEU A 148 29.75 -34.54 -40.02
C LEU A 148 28.62 -35.44 -39.52
N SER A 149 28.72 -36.76 -39.67
CA SER A 149 27.74 -37.70 -39.15
C SER A 149 27.61 -37.68 -37.61
N ALA A 150 28.68 -37.31 -36.89
CA ALA A 150 28.62 -37.13 -35.44
C ALA A 150 27.92 -35.82 -35.04
N LEU A 151 28.07 -34.77 -35.85
CA LEU A 151 27.46 -33.45 -35.65
C LEU A 151 25.98 -33.42 -36.08
N GLU A 152 25.62 -34.18 -37.11
CA GLU A 152 24.22 -34.38 -37.52
C GLU A 152 23.35 -34.94 -36.38
N LYS A 153 23.93 -35.75 -35.48
CA LYS A 153 23.22 -36.23 -34.28
C LYS A 153 22.79 -35.11 -33.32
N TYR A 154 23.41 -33.94 -33.43
CA TYR A 154 23.08 -32.73 -32.69
C TYR A 154 22.39 -31.68 -33.57
N ALA A 155 21.86 -32.09 -34.73
CA ALA A 155 21.20 -31.24 -35.73
C ALA A 155 22.08 -30.15 -36.36
N ILE A 156 23.41 -30.25 -36.23
CA ILE A 156 24.35 -29.33 -36.87
C ILE A 156 24.64 -29.85 -38.28
N HIS A 157 24.04 -29.21 -39.28
CA HIS A 157 24.22 -29.55 -40.69
C HIS A 157 25.35 -28.75 -41.31
N LEU A 158 26.38 -29.45 -41.77
CA LEU A 158 27.56 -28.87 -42.40
C LEU A 158 27.79 -29.58 -43.74
N ASP A 159 28.11 -28.81 -44.76
CA ASP A 159 28.34 -29.34 -46.10
C ASP A 159 29.77 -29.86 -46.23
N LEU A 160 29.94 -31.10 -46.73
CA LEU A 160 31.25 -31.74 -46.84
C LEU A 160 32.22 -30.94 -47.72
N GLU A 161 31.75 -30.46 -48.87
CA GLU A 161 32.56 -29.74 -49.83
C GLU A 161 32.97 -28.36 -49.28
N LYS A 162 32.04 -27.63 -48.66
CA LYS A 162 32.34 -26.35 -48.00
C LYS A 162 33.27 -26.54 -46.80
N THR A 163 33.09 -27.61 -46.02
CA THR A 163 33.95 -27.91 -44.87
C THR A 163 35.37 -28.24 -45.31
N LEU A 164 35.52 -28.99 -46.40
CA LEU A 164 36.83 -29.31 -46.97
C LEU A 164 37.53 -28.05 -47.52
N ASN A 165 36.80 -27.19 -48.22
CA ASN A 165 37.38 -26.02 -48.89
C ASN A 165 37.50 -24.78 -48.00
N ALA A 166 36.94 -24.78 -46.79
CA ALA A 166 37.02 -23.63 -45.88
C ALA A 166 38.46 -23.45 -45.36
N PRO A 167 39.06 -22.25 -45.50
CA PRO A 167 40.45 -22.02 -45.13
C PRO A 167 40.63 -21.98 -43.61
N PHE A 168 41.78 -22.45 -43.12
CA PHE A 168 42.13 -22.38 -41.69
C PHE A 168 42.35 -20.95 -41.21
N LYS A 169 42.90 -20.10 -42.08
CA LYS A 169 43.10 -18.66 -41.87
C LYS A 169 42.75 -17.90 -43.14
N SER A 170 42.10 -16.75 -42.97
CA SER A 170 41.78 -15.81 -44.04
C SER A 170 41.68 -14.39 -43.48
N GLN A 171 42.02 -13.39 -44.29
CA GLN A 171 41.65 -11.98 -44.03
C GLN A 171 40.17 -11.70 -44.28
N SER A 172 39.49 -12.53 -45.08
CA SER A 172 38.02 -12.55 -45.15
C SER A 172 37.45 -13.34 -43.98
N GLU A 173 36.31 -12.92 -43.44
CA GLU A 173 35.77 -13.41 -42.16
C GLU A 173 35.43 -14.92 -42.13
N THR A 174 35.35 -15.58 -43.28
CA THR A 174 34.96 -16.99 -43.45
C THR A 174 36.16 -17.94 -43.35
N THR A 175 36.55 -18.25 -42.11
CA THR A 175 37.45 -19.39 -41.81
C THR A 175 36.64 -20.65 -41.52
N LEU A 176 37.28 -21.83 -41.53
CA LEU A 176 36.69 -23.08 -41.03
C LEU A 176 36.06 -22.87 -39.64
N THR A 177 36.75 -22.18 -38.74
CA THR A 177 36.23 -21.92 -37.39
C THR A 177 35.01 -20.98 -37.38
N THR A 178 34.96 -20.01 -38.28
CA THR A 178 33.80 -19.12 -38.44
C THR A 178 32.63 -19.89 -39.03
N TYR A 179 32.84 -20.69 -40.08
CA TYR A 179 31.81 -21.50 -40.72
C TYR A 179 31.16 -22.50 -39.75
N PHE A 180 31.97 -23.19 -38.94
CA PHE A 180 31.48 -24.05 -37.88
C PHE A 180 30.68 -23.27 -36.83
N LYS A 181 31.18 -22.10 -36.43
CA LYS A 181 30.50 -21.25 -35.45
C LYS A 181 29.16 -20.76 -36.00
N ASP A 182 29.11 -20.26 -37.23
CA ASP A 182 27.90 -19.73 -37.85
C ASP A 182 26.84 -20.82 -38.02
N SER A 183 27.25 -21.99 -38.52
CA SER A 183 26.35 -23.15 -38.63
C SER A 183 25.81 -23.60 -37.26
N MET A 184 26.64 -23.56 -36.21
CA MET A 184 26.18 -23.84 -34.84
C MET A 184 25.22 -22.75 -34.35
N MET A 185 25.49 -21.48 -34.62
CA MET A 185 24.64 -20.37 -34.19
C MET A 185 23.28 -20.37 -34.90
N GLU A 186 23.22 -20.84 -36.15
CA GLU A 186 21.97 -21.02 -36.91
C GLU A 186 21.18 -22.27 -36.50
N THR A 187 21.80 -23.21 -35.79
CA THR A 187 21.14 -24.44 -35.35
C THR A 187 20.04 -24.13 -34.32
N ALA A 188 18.86 -24.72 -34.52
CA ALA A 188 17.74 -24.63 -33.57
C ALA A 188 18.11 -25.30 -32.24
N ALA A 189 18.00 -24.54 -31.15
CA ALA A 189 18.43 -24.99 -29.82
C ALA A 189 17.63 -26.21 -29.35
N GLY A 190 16.33 -26.25 -29.65
CA GLY A 190 15.48 -27.38 -29.24
C GLY A 190 15.86 -28.70 -29.92
N ASP A 191 16.32 -28.65 -31.17
CA ASP A 191 16.76 -29.84 -31.90
C ASP A 191 18.12 -30.34 -31.35
N PHE A 192 19.00 -29.42 -30.92
CA PHE A 192 20.28 -29.75 -30.27
C PHE A 192 20.10 -30.33 -28.86
N PHE A 193 19.22 -29.75 -28.05
CA PHE A 193 18.96 -30.21 -26.68
C PHE A 193 17.98 -31.38 -26.61
N ASN A 194 17.39 -31.78 -27.75
CA ASN A 194 16.30 -32.72 -27.80
C ASN A 194 15.15 -32.32 -26.85
N ALA A 195 14.78 -31.03 -26.86
CA ALA A 195 13.89 -30.36 -25.90
C ALA A 195 12.41 -30.81 -25.94
N MET A 196 12.15 -31.93 -26.61
CA MET A 196 10.83 -32.53 -26.82
C MET A 196 10.81 -34.01 -26.40
N SER A 197 11.85 -34.52 -25.74
CA SER A 197 11.76 -35.84 -25.12
C SER A 197 10.80 -35.79 -23.93
N ASP A 198 10.13 -36.90 -23.63
CA ASP A 198 9.21 -37.00 -22.48
C ASP A 198 9.88 -36.69 -21.13
N GLU A 199 11.23 -36.66 -21.08
CA GLU A 199 12.04 -36.34 -19.91
C GLU A 199 12.47 -34.86 -19.84
N THR A 200 12.13 -34.03 -20.83
CA THR A 200 12.57 -32.63 -20.86
C THR A 200 11.72 -31.71 -20.00
N SER A 201 12.39 -30.76 -19.35
CA SER A 201 11.71 -29.75 -18.54
C SER A 201 10.86 -28.83 -19.43
N PRO A 202 9.60 -28.53 -19.06
CA PRO A 202 8.75 -27.58 -19.77
C PRO A 202 9.41 -26.22 -20.01
N LEU A 203 10.29 -25.79 -19.08
CA LEU A 203 11.08 -24.56 -19.23
C LEU A 203 12.01 -24.62 -20.44
N LEU A 204 12.68 -25.75 -20.67
CA LEU A 204 13.59 -25.90 -21.80
C LEU A 204 12.80 -25.88 -23.12
N THR A 205 11.65 -26.54 -23.17
CA THR A 205 10.74 -26.49 -24.32
C THR A 205 10.26 -25.07 -24.59
N ALA A 206 9.85 -24.33 -23.55
CA ALA A 206 9.40 -22.94 -23.67
C ALA A 206 10.53 -21.98 -24.11
N ILE A 207 11.76 -22.16 -23.62
CA ILE A 207 12.93 -21.38 -24.09
C ILE A 207 13.22 -21.66 -25.57
N CYS A 208 13.04 -22.90 -26.02
CA CYS A 208 13.36 -23.30 -27.39
C CYS A 208 12.28 -22.93 -28.42
N TYR A 209 11.01 -23.02 -28.04
CA TYR A 209 9.88 -22.92 -28.98
C TYR A 209 8.78 -21.92 -28.56
N GLY A 210 8.79 -21.42 -27.32
CA GLY A 210 7.76 -20.55 -26.77
C GLY A 210 6.58 -21.30 -26.17
N GLU A 211 5.42 -20.66 -26.11
CA GLU A 211 4.17 -21.24 -25.60
C GLU A 211 3.42 -22.08 -26.65
N GLU A 212 2.89 -23.24 -26.24
CA GLU A 212 2.10 -24.15 -27.09
C GLU A 212 0.73 -23.55 -27.45
N ASN A 213 0.34 -23.67 -28.72
CA ASN A 213 -0.84 -23.03 -29.35
C ASN A 213 -0.76 -21.50 -29.49
N VAL A 214 0.34 -20.86 -29.07
CA VAL A 214 0.59 -19.43 -29.31
C VAL A 214 1.74 -19.26 -30.29
N HIS A 215 2.88 -19.89 -30.01
CA HIS A 215 4.08 -19.80 -30.82
C HIS A 215 4.30 -21.04 -31.67
N TYR A 216 3.83 -22.20 -31.19
CA TYR A 216 4.00 -23.46 -31.89
C TYR A 216 2.86 -24.44 -31.62
N THR A 217 2.59 -25.33 -32.56
CA THR A 217 1.69 -26.47 -32.42
C THR A 217 2.43 -27.78 -32.68
N LYS A 218 1.91 -28.87 -32.09
CA LYS A 218 2.41 -30.22 -32.32
C LYS A 218 1.49 -30.93 -33.31
N ASP A 219 2.06 -31.49 -34.37
CA ASP A 219 1.31 -32.40 -35.23
C ASP A 219 1.12 -33.77 -34.57
N ALA A 220 0.35 -34.65 -35.21
CA ALA A 220 0.06 -36.00 -34.71
C ALA A 220 1.31 -36.91 -34.55
N ASN A 221 2.46 -36.49 -35.09
CA ASN A 221 3.74 -37.19 -35.00
C ASN A 221 4.72 -36.51 -34.03
N GLY A 222 4.29 -35.46 -33.32
CA GLY A 222 5.14 -34.70 -32.39
C GLY A 222 6.11 -33.73 -33.08
N VAL A 223 5.95 -33.47 -34.38
CA VAL A 223 6.75 -32.48 -35.10
C VAL A 223 6.20 -31.08 -34.81
N ILE A 224 7.12 -30.17 -34.48
CA ILE A 224 6.80 -28.78 -34.18
C ILE A 224 6.55 -28.01 -35.46
N LYS A 225 5.37 -27.42 -35.55
CA LYS A 225 5.04 -26.39 -36.53
C LYS A 225 4.99 -25.06 -35.82
N MET A 226 5.85 -24.12 -36.22
CA MET A 226 5.78 -22.76 -35.72
C MET A 226 4.55 -22.06 -36.32
N GLU A 227 3.86 -21.28 -35.50
CA GLU A 227 2.77 -20.43 -35.96
C GLU A 227 3.31 -19.24 -36.78
N ASP A 228 2.44 -18.61 -37.56
CA ASP A 228 2.84 -17.59 -38.54
C ASP A 228 3.58 -16.42 -37.87
N GLY A 229 4.74 -16.05 -38.41
CA GLY A 229 5.61 -15.01 -37.84
C GLY A 229 6.49 -15.45 -36.66
N CYS A 230 6.34 -16.67 -36.13
CA CYS A 230 7.18 -17.19 -35.04
C CYS A 230 8.40 -17.95 -35.56
N LYS A 231 9.57 -17.74 -34.92
CA LYS A 231 10.82 -18.47 -35.24
C LYS A 231 11.28 -19.34 -34.06
N LYS A 232 11.81 -20.53 -34.36
CA LYS A 232 12.51 -21.37 -33.39
C LYS A 232 13.69 -20.60 -32.78
N THR A 233 13.95 -20.80 -31.49
CA THR A 233 15.14 -20.22 -30.86
C THR A 233 16.39 -20.93 -31.34
N THR A 234 17.38 -20.17 -31.81
CA THR A 234 18.68 -20.70 -32.24
C THR A 234 19.72 -20.58 -31.12
N PHE A 235 20.85 -21.29 -31.26
CA PHE A 235 22.00 -21.09 -30.37
C PHE A 235 22.55 -19.65 -30.40
N GLY A 236 22.46 -19.00 -31.57
CA GLY A 236 22.76 -17.59 -31.73
C GLY A 236 21.90 -16.69 -30.86
N ASP A 237 20.59 -16.92 -30.86
CA ASP A 237 19.65 -16.15 -30.05
C ASP A 237 19.92 -16.35 -28.53
N LEU A 238 20.26 -17.56 -28.09
CA LEU A 238 20.59 -17.86 -26.68
C LEU A 238 21.88 -17.23 -26.18
N LEU A 239 22.89 -17.14 -27.04
CA LEU A 239 24.23 -16.64 -26.70
C LEU A 239 24.43 -15.17 -27.07
N GLY A 240 23.49 -14.58 -27.80
CA GLY A 240 23.45 -13.19 -28.23
C GLY A 240 22.89 -12.24 -27.18
N ASN A 241 22.68 -10.99 -27.58
CA ASN A 241 22.07 -9.97 -26.72
C ASN A 241 20.53 -10.08 -26.67
N ASP A 242 19.93 -10.96 -27.47
CA ASP A 242 18.48 -11.08 -27.65
C ASP A 242 17.81 -12.02 -26.65
N PHE A 243 18.51 -12.46 -25.60
CA PHE A 243 17.99 -13.38 -24.60
C PHE A 243 16.71 -12.86 -23.92
N ASN A 244 16.57 -11.55 -23.75
CA ASN A 244 15.33 -10.95 -23.22
C ASN A 244 14.12 -11.21 -24.13
N THR A 245 14.31 -11.24 -25.46
CA THR A 245 13.22 -11.55 -26.41
C THR A 245 12.77 -13.01 -26.33
N ILE A 246 13.63 -13.90 -25.82
CA ILE A 246 13.31 -15.29 -25.54
C ILE A 246 12.51 -15.36 -24.25
N LEU A 247 12.95 -14.69 -23.20
CA LEU A 247 12.24 -14.66 -21.91
C LEU A 247 10.84 -14.05 -22.02
N ASN A 248 10.63 -13.08 -22.91
CA ASN A 248 9.31 -12.51 -23.20
C ASN A 248 8.32 -13.53 -23.79
N ARG A 249 8.80 -14.65 -24.35
CA ARG A 249 7.97 -15.73 -24.91
C ARG A 249 7.75 -16.88 -23.96
N VAL A 250 8.45 -16.89 -22.82
CA VAL A 250 8.32 -17.94 -21.81
C VAL A 250 7.31 -17.47 -20.77
N PRO A 251 6.12 -18.10 -20.68
CA PRO A 251 5.14 -17.73 -19.69
C PRO A 251 5.64 -18.11 -18.29
N ALA A 252 5.43 -17.22 -17.33
CA ALA A 252 5.89 -17.37 -15.94
C ALA A 252 5.33 -18.62 -15.26
N GLU A 253 4.14 -19.07 -15.65
CA GLU A 253 3.51 -20.31 -15.20
C GLU A 253 4.44 -21.53 -15.36
N THR A 254 5.32 -21.53 -16.36
CA THR A 254 6.25 -22.64 -16.65
C THR A 254 7.25 -22.88 -15.52
N VAL A 255 7.56 -21.83 -14.75
CA VAL A 255 8.49 -21.88 -13.62
C VAL A 255 7.74 -21.87 -12.30
N LEU A 256 6.70 -21.05 -12.19
CA LEU A 256 5.93 -20.88 -10.95
C LEU A 256 5.03 -22.07 -10.66
N ASN A 257 4.54 -22.76 -11.71
CA ASN A 257 3.60 -23.87 -11.62
C ASN A 257 2.42 -23.55 -10.67
N PRO A 258 1.67 -22.45 -10.93
CA PRO A 258 0.62 -21.98 -10.03
C PRO A 258 -0.51 -23.00 -9.93
N SER A 259 -0.98 -23.26 -8.71
CA SER A 259 -2.18 -24.04 -8.43
C SER A 259 -3.40 -23.12 -8.31
N GLU A 260 -4.59 -23.66 -8.59
CA GLU A 260 -5.88 -22.95 -8.43
C GLU A 260 -6.06 -22.37 -7.01
N ASP A 261 -5.50 -23.03 -6.00
CA ASP A 261 -5.57 -22.58 -4.60
C ASP A 261 -4.54 -21.50 -4.22
N ASP A 262 -3.57 -21.18 -5.09
CA ASP A 262 -2.52 -20.19 -4.81
C ASP A 262 -2.79 -18.92 -5.61
N SER A 263 -3.66 -18.08 -5.06
CA SER A 263 -4.08 -16.83 -5.70
C SER A 263 -2.93 -15.86 -5.94
N VAL A 264 -1.87 -15.90 -5.12
CA VAL A 264 -0.68 -15.04 -5.31
C VAL A 264 0.15 -15.51 -6.49
N MET A 265 0.43 -16.82 -6.58
CA MET A 265 1.16 -17.36 -7.73
C MET A 265 0.35 -17.22 -9.02
N CYS A 266 -0.97 -17.42 -8.96
CA CYS A 266 -1.85 -17.14 -10.08
C CYS A 266 -1.82 -15.66 -10.46
N ALA A 267 -1.81 -14.74 -9.48
CA ALA A 267 -1.75 -13.31 -9.77
C ALA A 267 -0.42 -12.88 -10.41
N ILE A 268 0.69 -13.50 -9.99
CA ILE A 268 2.01 -13.25 -10.59
C ILE A 268 2.11 -13.86 -12.00
N ALA A 269 1.47 -15.02 -12.25
CA ALA A 269 1.53 -15.71 -13.54
C ALA A 269 0.54 -15.18 -14.59
N TYR A 270 -0.65 -14.76 -14.15
CA TYR A 270 -1.79 -14.45 -15.01
C TYR A 270 -2.35 -13.03 -14.81
N GLY A 271 -1.93 -12.32 -13.75
CA GLY A 271 -2.50 -11.02 -13.37
C GLY A 271 -3.72 -11.15 -12.47
N SER A 272 -4.53 -10.08 -12.34
CA SER A 272 -5.69 -10.07 -11.43
C SER A 272 -6.66 -11.24 -11.72
N SER A 273 -7.42 -11.67 -10.71
CA SER A 273 -8.40 -12.77 -10.84
C SER A 273 -9.47 -12.52 -11.92
N ALA A 274 -9.64 -11.28 -12.39
CA ALA A 274 -10.53 -10.94 -13.50
C ALA A 274 -9.99 -11.41 -14.87
N ARG A 275 -8.67 -11.63 -14.99
CA ARG A 275 -8.00 -11.92 -16.26
C ARG A 275 -7.99 -13.39 -16.65
N TYR A 276 -8.30 -14.32 -15.76
CA TYR A 276 -8.22 -15.75 -16.02
C TYR A 276 -9.36 -16.53 -15.37
N THR A 277 -9.63 -17.72 -15.90
CA THR A 277 -10.55 -18.72 -15.34
C THR A 277 -9.92 -20.10 -15.44
N PHE A 278 -10.06 -20.94 -14.41
CA PHE A 278 -9.59 -22.33 -14.49
C PHE A 278 -10.60 -23.21 -15.22
N VAL A 279 -10.15 -23.87 -16.29
CA VAL A 279 -10.91 -24.85 -17.06
C VAL A 279 -10.12 -26.16 -17.06
N ASN A 280 -10.68 -27.21 -16.47
CA ASN A 280 -10.00 -28.53 -16.34
C ASN A 280 -8.60 -28.45 -15.70
N GLY A 281 -8.42 -27.60 -14.69
CA GLY A 281 -7.14 -27.43 -13.98
C GLY A 281 -6.07 -26.65 -14.76
N LYS A 282 -6.43 -25.98 -15.87
CA LYS A 282 -5.56 -25.05 -16.61
C LYS A 282 -6.17 -23.66 -16.61
N ALA A 283 -5.34 -22.64 -16.39
CA ALA A 283 -5.79 -21.26 -16.48
C ALA A 283 -5.99 -20.87 -17.96
N GLU A 284 -7.19 -20.44 -18.30
CA GLU A 284 -7.53 -19.82 -19.58
C GLU A 284 -7.70 -18.32 -19.39
N MET A 285 -7.05 -17.52 -20.24
CA MET A 285 -7.16 -16.07 -20.18
C MET A 285 -8.54 -15.60 -20.69
N ASN A 286 -9.15 -14.69 -19.92
CA ASN A 286 -10.43 -14.07 -20.23
C ASN A 286 -10.28 -13.02 -21.34
N GLN A 287 -11.42 -12.63 -21.94
CA GLN A 287 -11.49 -11.52 -22.89
C GLN A 287 -11.14 -10.21 -22.18
N VAL A 288 -10.44 -9.31 -22.86
CA VAL A 288 -10.19 -7.95 -22.37
C VAL A 288 -11.48 -7.15 -22.44
N THR A 289 -11.85 -6.55 -21.31
CA THR A 289 -13.06 -5.74 -21.14
C THR A 289 -12.72 -4.41 -20.47
N TYR A 290 -13.48 -3.38 -20.82
CA TYR A 290 -13.34 -2.03 -20.27
C TYR A 290 -14.69 -1.54 -19.75
N THR A 291 -14.70 -0.82 -18.64
CA THR A 291 -15.89 -0.05 -18.21
C THR A 291 -15.93 1.27 -18.97
N VAL A 292 -17.10 1.67 -19.47
CA VAL A 292 -17.27 2.90 -20.25
C VAL A 292 -18.02 3.93 -19.42
N GLU A 293 -17.35 5.03 -19.08
CA GLU A 293 -17.99 6.20 -18.50
C GLU A 293 -18.15 7.29 -19.56
N THR A 294 -19.28 8.01 -19.55
CA THR A 294 -19.46 9.17 -20.42
C THR A 294 -19.22 10.46 -19.64
N VAL A 295 -18.10 11.14 -19.91
CA VAL A 295 -17.79 12.44 -19.30
C VAL A 295 -17.84 13.51 -20.38
N GLY A 296 -18.75 14.49 -20.24
CA GLY A 296 -18.89 15.59 -21.20
C GLY A 296 -19.27 15.17 -22.63
N GLY A 297 -19.90 14.00 -22.80
CA GLY A 297 -20.28 13.45 -24.11
C GLY A 297 -19.17 12.68 -24.84
N GLN A 298 -18.05 12.42 -24.18
CA GLN A 298 -16.95 11.58 -24.69
C GLN A 298 -16.84 10.27 -23.88
N PRO A 299 -16.63 9.11 -24.54
CA PRO A 299 -16.39 7.86 -23.85
C PRO A 299 -15.00 7.86 -23.19
N LYS A 300 -14.97 7.51 -21.91
CA LYS A 300 -13.77 7.26 -21.12
C LYS A 300 -13.74 5.76 -20.80
N PHE A 301 -12.70 5.08 -21.27
CA PHE A 301 -12.51 3.66 -21.04
C PHE A 301 -11.70 3.45 -19.76
N ILE A 302 -12.18 2.59 -18.87
CA ILE A 302 -11.57 2.24 -17.60
C ILE A 302 -11.18 0.76 -17.65
N ASP A 303 -9.94 0.44 -17.26
CA ASP A 303 -9.41 -0.91 -17.31
C ASP A 303 -9.80 -1.77 -16.09
N ASP A 304 -9.32 -3.02 -16.06
CA ASP A 304 -9.60 -3.98 -14.98
C ASP A 304 -8.95 -3.60 -13.63
N LYS A 305 -8.14 -2.54 -13.59
CA LYS A 305 -7.55 -1.96 -12.39
C LYS A 305 -8.32 -0.73 -11.91
N ASN A 306 -9.42 -0.41 -12.57
CA ASN A 306 -10.20 0.80 -12.34
C ASN A 306 -9.41 2.10 -12.65
N GLU A 307 -8.42 2.02 -13.54
CA GLU A 307 -7.66 3.17 -14.01
C GLU A 307 -8.16 3.62 -15.38
N ALA A 308 -8.19 4.94 -15.60
CA ALA A 308 -8.60 5.49 -16.88
C ALA A 308 -7.52 5.22 -17.94
N LEU A 309 -7.93 4.61 -19.05
CA LEU A 309 -7.04 4.28 -20.15
C LEU A 309 -6.53 5.56 -20.82
N VAL A 310 -5.21 5.69 -20.97
CA VAL A 310 -4.61 6.76 -21.75
C VAL A 310 -4.60 6.34 -23.21
N CYS A 311 -5.66 6.70 -23.93
CA CYS A 311 -5.82 6.33 -25.34
C CYS A 311 -6.42 7.47 -26.18
N THR A 312 -6.14 7.45 -27.47
CA THR A 312 -6.97 8.13 -28.48
C THR A 312 -7.94 7.13 -29.09
N TYR A 313 -9.15 7.58 -29.43
CA TYR A 313 -10.18 6.70 -29.99
C TYR A 313 -10.77 7.24 -31.29
N GLU A 314 -11.06 6.35 -32.22
CA GLU A 314 -11.69 6.64 -33.51
C GLU A 314 -13.01 5.84 -33.61
N PRO A 315 -14.19 6.47 -33.76
CA PRO A 315 -15.44 5.74 -33.94
C PRO A 315 -15.46 5.01 -35.30
N ILE A 316 -15.90 3.76 -35.29
CA ILE A 316 -16.05 2.88 -36.46
C ILE A 316 -17.48 2.31 -36.51
N THR A 317 -17.81 1.60 -37.59
CA THR A 317 -19.20 1.22 -37.93
C THR A 317 -19.95 0.48 -36.80
N ASP A 318 -19.25 -0.32 -35.99
CA ASP A 318 -19.85 -1.12 -34.90
C ASP A 318 -19.06 -1.02 -33.57
N GLY A 319 -18.30 0.07 -33.37
CA GLY A 319 -17.49 0.22 -32.16
C GLY A 319 -16.50 1.38 -32.20
N TYR A 320 -15.39 1.23 -31.49
CA TYR A 320 -14.27 2.19 -31.48
C TYR A 320 -12.95 1.48 -31.75
N LYS A 321 -12.05 2.16 -32.45
CA LYS A 321 -10.64 1.79 -32.53
C LYS A 321 -9.87 2.62 -31.50
N LEU A 322 -9.21 1.95 -30.57
CA LEU A 322 -8.41 2.55 -29.52
C LEU A 322 -6.93 2.48 -29.90
N ILE A 323 -6.21 3.59 -29.75
CA ILE A 323 -4.76 3.67 -29.83
C ILE A 323 -4.27 3.98 -28.42
N ILE A 324 -3.78 2.95 -27.74
CA ILE A 324 -3.45 2.94 -26.33
C ILE A 324 -1.96 3.23 -26.17
N ASP A 325 -1.59 4.18 -25.32
CA ASP A 325 -0.20 4.36 -24.91
C ASP A 325 0.18 3.26 -23.91
N THR A 326 1.17 2.44 -24.25
CA THR A 326 1.61 1.33 -23.39
C THR A 326 2.46 1.80 -22.20
N GLY A 327 2.79 3.09 -22.12
CA GLY A 327 3.69 3.67 -21.11
C GLY A 327 5.16 3.26 -21.29
N LYS A 328 5.45 2.43 -22.29
CA LYS A 328 6.80 2.05 -22.70
C LYS A 328 7.26 2.95 -23.83
N VAL A 329 8.56 3.25 -23.87
CA VAL A 329 9.17 3.98 -24.99
C VAL A 329 10.05 3.06 -25.82
N ASP A 330 10.10 3.32 -27.12
CA ASP A 330 11.01 2.63 -28.03
C ASP A 330 12.47 3.10 -27.82
N GLU A 331 13.39 2.54 -28.60
CA GLU A 331 14.82 2.89 -28.59
C GLU A 331 15.10 4.37 -28.93
N ASN A 332 14.12 5.09 -29.50
CA ASN A 332 14.17 6.51 -29.84
C ASN A 332 13.38 7.39 -28.85
N ASN A 333 12.95 6.82 -27.72
CA ASN A 333 12.18 7.50 -26.68
C ASN A 333 10.78 7.97 -27.14
N GLN A 334 10.20 7.31 -28.15
CA GLN A 334 8.81 7.51 -28.60
C GLN A 334 7.87 6.53 -27.86
N PRO A 335 6.65 6.95 -27.48
CA PRO A 335 5.67 6.07 -26.85
C PRO A 335 5.31 4.91 -27.79
N ILE A 336 5.42 3.69 -27.27
CA ILE A 336 4.94 2.50 -27.96
C ILE A 336 3.41 2.48 -27.79
N THR A 337 2.68 2.46 -28.89
CA THR A 337 1.22 2.39 -28.90
C THR A 337 0.71 1.02 -29.32
N GLU A 338 -0.38 0.56 -28.70
CA GLU A 338 -1.10 -0.65 -29.10
C GLU A 338 -2.45 -0.26 -29.69
N THR A 339 -2.82 -0.83 -30.83
CA THR A 339 -4.14 -0.63 -31.43
C THR A 339 -5.05 -1.77 -31.06
N GLN A 340 -6.24 -1.45 -30.56
CA GLN A 340 -7.28 -2.43 -30.20
C GLN A 340 -8.64 -1.98 -30.73
N TYR A 341 -9.54 -2.92 -30.97
CA TYR A 341 -10.89 -2.64 -31.46
C TYR A 341 -11.90 -3.04 -30.40
N VAL A 342 -12.80 -2.14 -30.01
CA VAL A 342 -13.75 -2.37 -28.92
C VAL A 342 -15.19 -2.19 -29.38
N LYS A 343 -16.07 -3.07 -28.89
CA LYS A 343 -17.52 -2.97 -29.08
C LYS A 343 -18.18 -2.67 -27.75
N VAL A 344 -18.93 -1.57 -27.68
CA VAL A 344 -19.61 -1.11 -26.47
C VAL A 344 -21.00 -1.74 -26.38
N ASP A 345 -21.34 -2.30 -25.22
CA ASP A 345 -22.63 -2.87 -24.87
C ASP A 345 -23.05 -2.38 -23.48
N GLY A 346 -23.87 -1.33 -23.45
CA GLY A 346 -24.20 -0.61 -22.20
C GLY A 346 -22.97 0.10 -21.63
N ASP A 347 -22.66 -0.20 -20.36
CA ASP A 347 -21.54 0.40 -19.62
C ASP A 347 -20.23 -0.42 -19.75
N GLU A 348 -20.21 -1.44 -20.60
CA GLU A 348 -19.06 -2.33 -20.80
C GLU A 348 -18.62 -2.32 -22.27
N ALA A 349 -17.31 -2.39 -22.52
CA ALA A 349 -16.73 -2.51 -23.85
C ALA A 349 -15.82 -3.73 -23.95
N LYS A 350 -16.06 -4.58 -24.95
CA LYS A 350 -15.32 -5.82 -25.20
C LYS A 350 -14.30 -5.63 -26.30
N ALA A 351 -13.06 -6.11 -26.10
CA ALA A 351 -11.96 -5.90 -27.03
C ALA A 351 -11.75 -7.08 -28.02
N TYR A 352 -11.27 -6.73 -29.21
CA TYR A 352 -11.06 -7.57 -30.38
C TYR A 352 -9.75 -7.21 -31.08
N THR A 353 -9.19 -8.15 -31.83
CA THR A 353 -7.90 -7.99 -32.51
C THR A 353 -7.99 -7.10 -33.75
N ASP A 354 -9.16 -7.01 -34.36
CA ASP A 354 -9.37 -6.30 -35.63
C ASP A 354 -10.82 -5.76 -35.75
N GLU A 355 -11.05 -4.97 -36.80
CA GLU A 355 -12.33 -4.32 -37.10
C GLU A 355 -13.46 -5.27 -37.52
N SER A 356 -13.17 -6.56 -37.75
CA SER A 356 -14.21 -7.56 -38.06
C SER A 356 -14.99 -7.99 -36.83
N PHE A 357 -14.43 -7.77 -35.64
CA PHE A 357 -14.97 -8.23 -34.36
C PHE A 357 -15.21 -9.75 -34.27
N GLU A 358 -14.56 -10.56 -35.13
CA GLU A 358 -14.66 -12.02 -35.10
C GLU A 358 -13.71 -12.65 -34.07
N THR A 359 -12.52 -12.06 -33.92
CA THR A 359 -11.47 -12.62 -33.05
C THR A 359 -11.35 -11.80 -31.77
N VAL A 360 -11.69 -12.44 -30.66
CA VAL A 360 -11.66 -11.86 -29.31
C VAL A 360 -10.21 -11.62 -28.86
N LEU A 361 -9.94 -10.42 -28.34
CA LEU A 361 -8.67 -10.12 -27.69
C LEU A 361 -8.68 -10.64 -26.25
N LYS A 362 -7.79 -11.58 -25.94
CA LYS A 362 -7.61 -12.11 -24.58
C LYS A 362 -6.43 -11.45 -23.87
N TYR A 363 -6.47 -11.41 -22.54
CA TYR A 363 -5.33 -10.99 -21.74
C TYR A 363 -4.11 -11.88 -22.02
N LYS A 364 -2.90 -11.28 -21.97
CA LYS A 364 -1.63 -12.01 -22.12
C LYS A 364 -1.18 -12.53 -20.74
N LYS A 365 -0.61 -13.73 -20.71
CA LYS A 365 0.07 -14.26 -19.52
C LYS A 365 1.32 -13.44 -19.22
N VAL A 366 1.72 -13.39 -17.95
CA VAL A 366 2.96 -12.74 -17.54
C VAL A 366 4.14 -13.57 -18.03
N SER A 367 5.12 -12.94 -18.69
CA SER A 367 6.32 -13.63 -19.15
C SER A 367 7.46 -13.54 -18.12
N LEU A 368 8.46 -14.43 -18.25
CA LEU A 368 9.70 -14.31 -17.46
C LEU A 368 10.46 -13.01 -17.75
N GLY A 369 10.32 -12.48 -18.97
CA GLY A 369 10.90 -11.20 -19.34
C GLY A 369 10.24 -10.03 -18.61
N ASP A 370 8.91 -10.07 -18.44
CA ASP A 370 8.19 -9.07 -17.65
C ASP A 370 8.60 -9.14 -16.17
N LEU A 371 8.74 -10.34 -15.60
CA LEU A 371 9.27 -10.51 -14.24
C LEU A 371 10.70 -9.99 -14.09
N GLN A 372 11.54 -10.16 -15.10
CA GLN A 372 12.91 -9.65 -15.04
C GLN A 372 12.96 -8.12 -15.10
N GLN A 373 12.11 -7.50 -15.92
CA GLN A 373 12.14 -6.05 -16.17
C GLN A 373 11.35 -5.27 -15.12
N ASP A 374 10.19 -5.79 -14.70
CA ASP A 374 9.22 -5.07 -13.90
C ASP A 374 8.41 -5.99 -12.97
N ALA A 375 9.12 -6.84 -12.21
CA ALA A 375 8.50 -7.68 -11.17
C ALA A 375 7.64 -6.87 -10.19
N MET A 376 8.04 -5.63 -9.88
CA MET A 376 7.37 -4.86 -8.85
C MET A 376 6.00 -4.37 -9.32
N SER A 377 5.87 -3.88 -10.55
CA SER A 377 4.55 -3.54 -11.12
C SER A 377 3.63 -4.76 -11.16
N ILE A 378 4.16 -5.95 -11.44
CA ILE A 378 3.38 -7.20 -11.42
C ILE A 378 2.85 -7.48 -10.01
N VAL A 379 3.72 -7.43 -9.00
CA VAL A 379 3.33 -7.63 -7.59
C VAL A 379 2.36 -6.54 -7.12
N ASP A 380 2.53 -5.30 -7.58
CA ASP A 380 1.65 -4.18 -7.24
C ASP A 380 0.22 -4.37 -7.72
N ASN A 381 0.00 -5.21 -8.74
CA ASN A 381 -1.33 -5.52 -9.26
C ASN A 381 -2.00 -6.71 -8.55
N VAL A 382 -1.31 -7.36 -7.60
CA VAL A 382 -1.92 -8.42 -6.79
C VAL A 382 -2.95 -7.80 -5.85
N LEU A 383 -4.16 -8.34 -5.82
CA LEU A 383 -5.23 -7.89 -4.93
C LEU A 383 -4.90 -8.27 -3.48
N LEU A 384 -5.14 -7.36 -2.53
CA LEU A 384 -4.90 -7.60 -1.10
C LEU A 384 -5.73 -8.76 -0.57
N LYS A 385 -6.96 -8.95 -1.09
CA LYS A 385 -7.80 -10.09 -0.73
C LYS A 385 -7.12 -11.43 -1.05
N ASP A 386 -6.40 -11.50 -2.16
CA ASP A 386 -5.76 -12.72 -2.63
C ASP A 386 -4.43 -12.94 -1.88
N ALA A 387 -3.68 -11.85 -1.65
CA ALA A 387 -2.42 -11.88 -0.91
C ALA A 387 -2.58 -12.28 0.56
N LEU A 388 -3.70 -11.91 1.17
CA LEU A 388 -3.98 -12.16 2.58
C LEU A 388 -5.02 -13.29 2.78
N ALA A 389 -5.49 -13.93 1.70
CA ALA A 389 -6.54 -14.94 1.70
C ALA A 389 -7.79 -14.48 2.47
N ILE A 390 -8.30 -13.29 2.14
CA ILE A 390 -9.46 -12.66 2.78
C ILE A 390 -10.73 -13.14 2.11
N ASP A 391 -11.63 -13.66 2.93
CA ASP A 391 -12.99 -14.05 2.57
C ASP A 391 -14.02 -13.37 3.50
N ALA A 392 -15.31 -13.66 3.31
CA ALA A 392 -16.37 -13.09 4.13
C ALA A 392 -16.33 -13.50 5.62
N SER A 393 -15.60 -14.57 5.96
CA SER A 393 -15.41 -15.04 7.34
C SER A 393 -14.23 -14.34 8.04
N SER A 394 -13.41 -13.64 7.27
CA SER A 394 -12.23 -12.94 7.76
C SER A 394 -12.60 -11.79 8.69
N HIS A 395 -11.66 -11.38 9.53
CA HIS A 395 -11.88 -10.26 10.44
C HIS A 395 -12.25 -8.98 9.66
N LYS A 396 -13.29 -8.26 10.07
CA LYS A 396 -13.82 -7.09 9.34
C LYS A 396 -12.73 -6.08 8.97
N VAL A 397 -11.81 -5.74 9.89
CA VAL A 397 -10.65 -4.88 9.61
C VAL A 397 -9.81 -5.33 8.39
N LEU A 398 -9.60 -6.64 8.19
CA LEU A 398 -8.88 -7.13 7.01
C LEU A 398 -9.72 -6.95 5.75
N ILE A 399 -11.03 -7.21 5.84
CA ILE A 399 -11.97 -6.97 4.75
C ILE A 399 -11.98 -5.48 4.39
N SER A 400 -12.07 -4.56 5.36
CA SER A 400 -12.02 -3.12 5.11
C SER A 400 -10.66 -2.66 4.58
N LEU A 401 -9.56 -3.27 5.03
CA LEU A 401 -8.25 -2.99 4.46
C LEU A 401 -8.18 -3.37 2.98
N ALA A 402 -8.82 -4.48 2.60
CA ALA A 402 -8.84 -4.98 1.23
C ALA A 402 -9.90 -4.32 0.36
N TYR A 403 -11.06 -3.88 0.87
CA TYR A 403 -12.18 -3.39 0.08
C TYR A 403 -12.62 -1.95 0.41
N GLY A 404 -12.01 -1.32 1.41
CA GLY A 404 -12.37 0.02 1.88
C GLY A 404 -13.62 0.03 2.77
N ASN A 405 -14.44 1.07 2.63
CA ASN A 405 -15.61 1.36 3.48
C ASN A 405 -16.97 0.99 2.84
N ASP A 406 -16.97 0.67 1.55
CA ASP A 406 -18.17 0.46 0.71
C ASP A 406 -18.59 -1.01 0.55
N TYR A 407 -17.88 -1.94 1.20
CA TYR A 407 -18.21 -3.36 1.14
C TYR A 407 -19.40 -3.70 2.07
N LYS A 408 -20.07 -4.79 1.72
CA LYS A 408 -21.11 -5.45 2.52
C LYS A 408 -20.85 -6.95 2.52
N ILE A 409 -21.14 -7.58 3.66
CA ILE A 409 -21.18 -9.04 3.75
C ILE A 409 -22.63 -9.46 3.57
N VAL A 410 -22.89 -10.28 2.55
CA VAL A 410 -24.23 -10.78 2.23
C VAL A 410 -24.26 -12.28 2.49
N GLY A 411 -25.32 -12.76 3.15
CA GLY A 411 -25.46 -14.16 3.56
C GLY A 411 -24.92 -14.44 4.96
N GLU A 412 -25.03 -15.70 5.40
CA GLU A 412 -24.59 -16.16 6.72
C GLU A 412 -23.70 -17.40 6.61
N GLY A 413 -22.75 -17.53 7.54
CA GLY A 413 -21.84 -18.67 7.65
C GLY A 413 -20.98 -18.88 6.40
N ASP A 414 -20.77 -20.14 6.02
CA ASP A 414 -19.91 -20.55 4.89
C ASP A 414 -20.42 -20.09 3.51
N SER A 415 -21.65 -19.55 3.44
CA SER A 415 -22.25 -19.01 2.21
C SER A 415 -22.08 -17.49 2.07
N ALA A 416 -21.48 -16.85 3.06
CA ALA A 416 -21.32 -15.40 3.06
C ALA A 416 -20.37 -14.95 1.94
N THR A 417 -20.75 -13.89 1.24
CA THR A 417 -19.97 -13.27 0.17
C THR A 417 -19.75 -11.79 0.45
N ILE A 418 -18.61 -11.28 -0.03
CA ILE A 418 -18.31 -9.85 0.02
C ILE A 418 -18.85 -9.22 -1.27
N GLU A 419 -19.81 -8.31 -1.13
CA GLU A 419 -20.39 -7.52 -2.22
C GLU A 419 -20.05 -6.04 -2.05
N GLY A 420 -19.89 -5.31 -3.16
CA GLY A 420 -19.49 -3.90 -3.13
C GLY A 420 -18.04 -3.68 -2.70
N GLY A 421 -17.56 -2.44 -2.87
CA GLY A 421 -16.15 -2.09 -2.67
C GLY A 421 -15.24 -2.67 -3.76
N THR A 422 -14.35 -1.86 -4.32
CA THR A 422 -13.34 -2.35 -5.26
C THR A 422 -12.15 -2.90 -4.47
N ALA A 423 -11.78 -4.16 -4.72
CA ALA A 423 -10.64 -4.78 -4.06
C ALA A 423 -9.35 -4.00 -4.35
N ARG A 424 -8.64 -3.63 -3.30
CA ARG A 424 -7.40 -2.87 -3.32
C ARG A 424 -6.21 -3.75 -3.68
N THR A 425 -5.16 -3.16 -4.22
CA THR A 425 -3.94 -3.87 -4.61
C THR A 425 -2.78 -3.64 -3.62
N ILE A 426 -1.76 -4.49 -3.67
CA ILE A 426 -0.50 -4.28 -2.92
C ILE A 426 0.14 -2.93 -3.31
N GLY A 427 0.06 -2.56 -4.59
CA GLY A 427 0.59 -1.29 -5.09
C GLY A 427 -0.07 -0.09 -4.42
N GLN A 428 -1.40 -0.13 -4.25
CA GLN A 428 -2.13 0.91 -3.53
C GLN A 428 -1.69 1.02 -2.07
N LEU A 429 -1.48 -0.12 -1.39
CA LEU A 429 -0.97 -0.14 -0.01
C LEU A 429 0.40 0.49 0.11
N ARG A 430 1.28 0.23 -0.87
CA ARG A 430 2.62 0.82 -0.88
C ARG A 430 2.60 2.31 -1.23
N ALA A 431 1.76 2.71 -2.20
CA ALA A 431 1.73 4.08 -2.72
C ALA A 431 1.11 5.08 -1.74
N GLN A 432 0.07 4.68 -1.00
CA GLN A 432 -0.73 5.60 -0.19
C GLN A 432 -0.29 5.74 1.28
N GLY A 433 0.80 5.08 1.70
CA GLY A 433 1.59 5.47 2.88
C GLY A 433 0.82 5.77 4.18
N GLY A 434 -0.18 4.98 4.55
CA GLY A 434 -0.99 5.16 5.78
C GLY A 434 -2.46 5.50 5.51
N ASN A 435 -2.77 6.19 4.40
CA ASN A 435 -4.13 6.65 4.10
C ASN A 435 -5.14 5.50 3.93
N LEU A 436 -4.69 4.31 3.48
CA LEU A 436 -5.60 3.16 3.38
C LEU A 436 -6.07 2.64 4.75
N ILE A 437 -5.24 2.82 5.79
CA ILE A 437 -5.61 2.47 7.16
C ILE A 437 -6.59 3.52 7.70
N ASP A 438 -6.40 4.78 7.32
CA ASP A 438 -7.30 5.87 7.68
C ASP A 438 -8.73 5.66 7.15
N ASP A 439 -8.90 4.96 6.03
CA ASP A 439 -10.20 4.60 5.46
C ASP A 439 -10.92 3.44 6.18
N ILE A 440 -10.27 2.77 7.14
CA ILE A 440 -10.89 1.64 7.85
C ILE A 440 -12.04 2.18 8.72
N PRO A 441 -13.30 1.71 8.51
CA PRO A 441 -14.43 2.14 9.31
C PRO A 441 -14.26 1.79 10.79
N LEU A 442 -14.56 2.72 11.69
CA LEU A 442 -14.49 2.45 13.13
C LEU A 442 -15.45 1.33 13.56
N ALA A 443 -16.55 1.15 12.82
CA ALA A 443 -17.53 0.10 13.07
C ALA A 443 -16.93 -1.31 12.93
N ASP A 444 -15.94 -1.46 12.05
CA ASP A 444 -15.24 -2.73 11.81
C ASP A 444 -14.18 -3.01 12.88
N ILE A 445 -13.77 -1.99 13.65
CA ILE A 445 -12.80 -2.09 14.74
C ILE A 445 -13.51 -2.30 16.09
N MET A 446 -14.49 -1.45 16.41
CA MET A 446 -15.12 -1.39 17.73
C MET A 446 -16.36 -2.30 17.84
N GLY A 447 -16.95 -2.67 16.72
CA GLY A 447 -18.27 -3.31 16.68
C GLY A 447 -19.40 -2.32 16.90
N GLU A 448 -20.59 -2.69 16.45
CA GLU A 448 -21.81 -1.89 16.62
C GLU A 448 -22.54 -2.30 17.90
N ASP A 449 -22.80 -1.33 18.78
CA ASP A 449 -23.79 -1.46 19.85
C ASP A 449 -24.91 -0.45 19.59
N ARG A 450 -26.08 -0.95 19.20
CA ARG A 450 -27.20 -0.12 18.75
C ARG A 450 -28.00 0.49 19.89
N ASP A 451 -27.84 -0.04 21.10
CA ASP A 451 -28.46 0.50 22.30
C ASP A 451 -27.62 1.63 22.89
N ASP A 452 -26.32 1.68 22.55
CA ASP A 452 -25.41 2.74 22.97
C ASP A 452 -25.37 3.89 21.93
N LYS A 453 -26.04 5.00 22.28
CA LYS A 453 -26.08 6.22 21.44
C LYS A 453 -24.69 6.82 21.20
N LEU A 454 -23.76 6.70 22.16
CA LEU A 454 -22.40 7.22 22.03
C LEU A 454 -21.59 6.38 21.06
N VAL A 455 -21.69 5.05 21.14
CA VAL A 455 -21.07 4.14 20.17
C VAL A 455 -21.62 4.44 18.77
N MET A 456 -22.94 4.48 18.61
CA MET A 456 -23.52 4.77 17.29
C MET A 456 -23.12 6.16 16.76
N TYR A 457 -22.98 7.16 17.63
CA TYR A 457 -22.47 8.46 17.25
C TYR A 457 -21.00 8.41 16.80
N LEU A 458 -20.16 7.68 17.53
CA LEU A 458 -18.76 7.49 17.16
C LEU A 458 -18.62 6.82 15.79
N LEU A 459 -19.51 5.90 15.44
CA LEU A 459 -19.45 5.10 14.21
C LEU A 459 -20.10 5.76 12.98
N TYR A 460 -21.19 6.50 13.18
CA TYR A 460 -22.03 7.00 12.08
C TYR A 460 -22.44 8.48 12.25
N GLY A 461 -22.04 9.14 13.34
CA GLY A 461 -22.45 10.49 13.70
C GLY A 461 -23.84 10.54 14.35
N LYS A 462 -24.42 11.74 14.51
CA LYS A 462 -25.79 11.95 15.04
C LYS A 462 -26.91 11.28 14.23
N LYS A 463 -27.80 10.56 14.93
CA LYS A 463 -29.01 9.92 14.39
C LYS A 463 -29.96 10.95 13.80
N ASN A 464 -30.65 10.61 12.71
CA ASN A 464 -31.56 11.45 11.92
C ASN A 464 -30.92 12.66 11.21
N ILE A 465 -29.63 12.90 11.43
CA ILE A 465 -28.83 13.90 10.71
C ILE A 465 -27.91 13.20 9.72
N HIS A 466 -27.03 12.32 10.22
CA HIS A 466 -26.07 11.61 9.39
C HIS A 466 -26.52 10.20 9.03
N TYR A 467 -27.20 9.50 9.94
CA TYR A 467 -27.67 8.14 9.72
C TYR A 467 -29.10 7.95 10.21
N ALA A 468 -29.81 7.00 9.60
CA ALA A 468 -31.07 6.47 10.08
C ALA A 468 -31.00 4.94 10.14
N ILE A 469 -31.86 4.34 10.96
CA ILE A 469 -32.01 2.88 10.99
C ILE A 469 -33.30 2.57 10.25
N ASN A 470 -33.20 1.77 9.19
CA ASN A 470 -34.36 1.32 8.45
C ASN A 470 -35.20 0.40 9.34
N PRO A 471 -36.46 0.75 9.65
CA PRO A 471 -37.27 -0.03 10.58
C PRO A 471 -37.68 -1.42 10.04
N SER A 472 -37.58 -1.64 8.73
CA SER A 472 -37.98 -2.90 8.09
C SER A 472 -36.81 -3.89 7.96
N THR A 473 -35.62 -3.39 7.61
CA THR A 473 -34.42 -4.22 7.41
C THR A 473 -33.49 -4.21 8.61
N ASN A 474 -33.70 -3.29 9.55
CA ASN A 474 -32.78 -3.00 10.65
C ASN A 474 -31.36 -2.66 10.13
N GLU A 475 -31.25 -2.12 8.91
CA GLU A 475 -29.97 -1.68 8.35
C GLU A 475 -29.70 -0.20 8.66
N ILE A 476 -28.42 0.15 8.78
CA ILE A 476 -27.98 1.52 8.96
C ILE A 476 -27.87 2.17 7.59
N GLU A 477 -28.65 3.23 7.38
CA GLU A 477 -28.67 4.00 6.14
C GLU A 477 -28.05 5.36 6.38
N MET A 478 -26.93 5.64 5.69
CA MET A 478 -26.35 6.98 5.68
C MET A 478 -27.25 7.94 4.90
N LEU A 479 -27.53 9.09 5.50
CA LEU A 479 -28.41 10.11 4.95
C LEU A 479 -27.67 11.01 3.97
N GLN A 480 -28.43 11.71 3.12
CA GLN A 480 -27.88 12.70 2.19
C GLN A 480 -27.25 13.87 2.96
N ARG A 481 -26.03 14.23 2.55
CA ARG A 481 -25.22 15.30 3.12
C ARG A 481 -25.90 16.65 2.92
N ARG A 482 -25.83 17.49 3.96
CA ARG A 482 -26.48 18.80 4.00
C ARG A 482 -25.46 19.90 4.25
N ILE A 483 -25.74 21.07 3.71
CA ILE A 483 -25.03 22.33 4.04
C ILE A 483 -26.05 23.42 4.29
N ALA A 484 -25.67 24.42 5.07
CA ALA A 484 -26.50 25.60 5.30
C ALA A 484 -25.87 26.83 4.65
N ILE A 485 -26.69 27.68 4.03
CA ILE A 485 -26.23 28.90 3.36
C ILE A 485 -26.98 30.09 3.95
N SER A 486 -26.23 31.08 4.43
CA SER A 486 -26.79 32.33 4.96
C SER A 486 -27.12 33.33 3.86
N ALA A 487 -27.86 34.39 4.22
CA ALA A 487 -28.19 35.48 3.30
C ALA A 487 -26.97 36.25 2.76
N ASP A 488 -25.82 36.18 3.43
CA ASP A 488 -24.54 36.76 2.99
C ASP A 488 -23.66 35.75 2.23
N ASN A 489 -24.25 34.65 1.75
CA ASN A 489 -23.57 33.63 0.93
C ASN A 489 -22.38 32.97 1.67
N LYS A 490 -22.47 32.85 2.99
CA LYS A 490 -21.54 32.04 3.76
C LYS A 490 -22.10 30.64 3.92
N ILE A 491 -21.20 29.67 3.82
CA ILE A 491 -21.53 28.26 3.91
C ILE A 491 -21.19 27.76 5.31
N TYR A 492 -22.16 27.09 5.91
CA TYR A 492 -22.09 26.47 7.21
C TYR A 492 -22.38 24.97 7.08
N ASN A 493 -21.89 24.18 8.04
CA ASN A 493 -22.34 22.80 8.16
C ASN A 493 -23.75 22.73 8.76
N GLU A 494 -24.29 21.52 8.86
CA GLU A 494 -25.60 21.25 9.45
C GLU A 494 -25.74 21.62 10.93
N TYR A 495 -24.64 21.96 11.61
CA TYR A 495 -24.57 22.44 12.99
C TYR A 495 -24.40 23.96 13.09
N GLY A 496 -24.39 24.68 11.97
CA GLY A 496 -24.21 26.14 11.95
C GLY A 496 -22.77 26.59 12.18
N GLU A 497 -21.79 25.70 12.01
CA GLU A 497 -20.36 26.01 12.06
C GLU A 497 -19.87 26.48 10.70
N PHE A 498 -19.11 27.57 10.68
CA PHE A 498 -18.63 28.18 9.43
C PHE A 498 -17.61 27.28 8.72
N LEU A 499 -17.85 26.99 7.44
CA LEU A 499 -16.93 26.26 6.58
C LEU A 499 -16.06 27.28 5.81
N LYS A 500 -14.72 27.16 5.91
CA LYS A 500 -13.75 28.07 5.24
C LYS A 500 -13.65 27.87 3.72
N ASN A 501 -14.75 27.44 3.09
CA ASN A 501 -14.79 26.97 1.72
C ASN A 501 -15.32 28.06 0.79
N LYS A 502 -14.97 27.99 -0.50
CA LYS A 502 -15.40 28.97 -1.49
C LYS A 502 -16.74 28.54 -2.09
N GLU A 503 -17.69 29.47 -2.12
CA GLU A 503 -18.80 29.40 -3.06
C GLU A 503 -18.31 29.97 -4.39
N ASP A 504 -18.44 29.20 -5.47
CA ASP A 504 -18.31 29.74 -6.82
C ASP A 504 -19.68 30.25 -7.30
N ALA A 505 -19.69 31.28 -8.15
CA ALA A 505 -20.85 32.10 -8.51
C ALA A 505 -22.07 31.35 -9.10
N ASP A 506 -21.95 30.04 -9.35
CA ASP A 506 -22.92 29.18 -10.04
C ASP A 506 -23.62 28.17 -9.10
N GLY A 507 -23.60 28.40 -7.78
CA GLY A 507 -24.29 27.54 -6.83
C GLY A 507 -23.62 26.20 -6.60
N THR A 508 -22.28 26.24 -6.48
CA THR A 508 -21.44 25.08 -6.23
C THR A 508 -20.64 25.27 -4.94
N TYR A 509 -20.46 24.18 -4.20
CA TYR A 509 -19.68 24.09 -2.98
C TYR A 509 -18.41 23.30 -3.28
N VAL A 510 -17.24 23.90 -3.04
CA VAL A 510 -15.95 23.21 -3.16
C VAL A 510 -15.47 22.84 -1.76
N ASP A 511 -15.35 21.54 -1.49
CA ASP A 511 -14.90 21.04 -0.19
C ASP A 511 -13.38 21.19 -0.02
N ALA A 512 -12.87 20.97 1.19
CA ALA A 512 -11.47 21.23 1.53
C ALA A 512 -10.46 20.38 0.73
N ASP A 513 -10.91 19.25 0.20
CA ASP A 513 -10.18 18.33 -0.68
C ASP A 513 -10.18 18.77 -2.16
N GLY A 514 -10.88 19.85 -2.50
CA GLY A 514 -11.06 20.34 -3.86
C GLY A 514 -12.22 19.68 -4.61
N THR A 515 -12.99 18.81 -3.97
CA THR A 515 -14.16 18.16 -4.58
C THR A 515 -15.29 19.18 -4.76
N VAL A 516 -15.83 19.26 -5.98
CA VAL A 516 -16.92 20.18 -6.33
C VAL A 516 -18.26 19.47 -6.16
N TYR A 517 -19.16 20.08 -5.42
CA TYR A 517 -20.53 19.64 -5.21
C TYR A 517 -21.51 20.70 -5.71
N LYS A 518 -22.69 20.26 -6.13
CA LYS A 518 -23.84 21.13 -6.41
C LYS A 518 -24.80 21.04 -5.23
N TYR A 519 -25.49 22.14 -4.90
CA TYR A 519 -26.56 22.12 -3.92
C TYR A 519 -27.92 22.23 -4.60
N VAL A 520 -28.86 21.36 -4.24
CA VAL A 520 -30.20 21.32 -4.85
C VAL A 520 -31.17 22.11 -3.99
N VAL A 521 -31.87 23.06 -4.61
CA VAL A 521 -32.83 23.98 -3.99
C VAL A 521 -34.12 23.23 -3.62
N SER A 522 -34.11 22.55 -2.49
CA SER A 522 -35.30 22.22 -1.71
C SER A 522 -34.99 22.58 -0.27
N GLY A 523 -35.30 23.81 0.15
CA GLY A 523 -34.98 24.29 1.50
C GLY A 523 -35.55 23.35 2.56
N LEU A 524 -34.67 22.76 3.37
CA LEU A 524 -35.03 21.81 4.43
C LEU A 524 -35.43 22.49 5.73
N GLY A 525 -35.62 23.81 5.69
CA GLY A 525 -35.76 24.68 6.84
C GLY A 525 -34.52 25.52 7.07
N ASP A 526 -34.59 26.32 8.13
CA ASP A 526 -33.52 27.24 8.53
C ASP A 526 -32.88 26.77 9.84
N ILE A 527 -31.59 27.03 9.99
CA ILE A 527 -30.82 26.83 11.22
C ILE A 527 -30.25 28.16 11.71
N GLU A 528 -29.98 28.22 13.01
CA GLU A 528 -29.21 29.31 13.62
C GLU A 528 -27.73 28.95 13.59
N THR A 529 -26.89 29.87 13.09
CA THR A 529 -25.44 29.70 13.06
C THR A 529 -24.85 30.02 14.42
N LYS A 530 -23.64 29.53 14.71
CA LYS A 530 -22.91 29.89 15.95
C LYS A 530 -22.63 31.39 16.08
N ASP A 531 -22.72 32.14 14.97
CA ASP A 531 -22.60 33.59 14.94
C ASP A 531 -23.94 34.33 15.17
N GLY A 532 -25.04 33.61 15.43
CA GLY A 532 -26.39 34.17 15.66
C GLY A 532 -27.14 34.58 14.39
N ASN A 533 -26.72 34.11 13.20
CA ASN A 533 -27.39 34.38 11.93
C ASN A 533 -28.29 33.21 11.53
N THR A 534 -29.27 33.46 10.65
CA THR A 534 -30.11 32.40 10.07
C THR A 534 -29.54 31.94 8.74
N ALA A 535 -29.43 30.62 8.55
CA ALA A 535 -28.97 30.00 7.30
C ALA A 535 -29.94 28.88 6.87
N THR A 536 -30.23 28.79 5.57
CA THR A 536 -31.15 27.80 5.00
C THR A 536 -30.40 26.52 4.64
N LEU A 537 -30.97 25.36 4.98
CA LEU A 537 -30.38 24.04 4.69
C LEU A 537 -30.69 23.55 3.28
N TYR A 538 -29.68 22.97 2.63
CA TYR A 538 -29.73 22.38 1.29
C TYR A 538 -29.09 21.00 1.27
N TYR A 539 -29.54 20.16 0.34
CA TYR A 539 -28.92 18.87 0.04
C TYR A 539 -27.81 19.00 -0.99
N LEU A 540 -26.75 18.20 -0.83
CA LEU A 540 -25.65 18.09 -1.80
C LEU A 540 -25.88 16.99 -2.83
N THR A 541 -25.47 17.28 -4.06
CA THR A 541 -25.34 16.34 -5.17
C THR A 541 -23.96 16.46 -5.80
N ASP A 542 -23.50 15.39 -6.45
CA ASP A 542 -22.27 15.43 -7.25
C ASP A 542 -22.47 16.28 -8.54
N GLU A 543 -21.42 16.40 -9.35
CA GLU A 543 -21.50 17.15 -10.62
C GLU A 543 -22.53 16.57 -11.61
N ALA A 544 -22.79 15.26 -11.53
CA ALA A 544 -23.75 14.53 -12.35
C ALA A 544 -25.20 14.62 -11.83
N GLY A 545 -25.40 15.14 -10.62
CA GLY A 545 -26.70 15.29 -9.98
C GLY A 545 -27.11 14.11 -9.09
N ASN A 546 -26.22 13.17 -8.79
CA ASN A 546 -26.50 12.07 -7.86
C ASN A 546 -26.39 12.53 -6.41
N GLU A 547 -27.18 11.92 -5.52
CA GLU A 547 -27.18 12.23 -4.09
C GLU A 547 -25.83 11.93 -3.43
N VAL A 548 -25.28 12.91 -2.70
CA VAL A 548 -24.07 12.70 -1.90
C VAL A 548 -24.48 12.34 -0.48
N LYS A 549 -24.11 11.14 0.00
CA LYS A 549 -24.39 10.68 1.36
C LYS A 549 -23.24 10.97 2.32
N TYR A 550 -23.55 11.07 3.61
CA TYR A 550 -22.51 11.06 4.65
C TYR A 550 -21.72 9.75 4.61
N LYS A 551 -20.45 9.82 5.00
CA LYS A 551 -19.58 8.65 5.13
C LYS A 551 -19.62 8.13 6.56
N LYS A 552 -19.43 6.81 6.72
CA LYS A 552 -19.16 6.21 8.04
C LYS A 552 -17.87 6.80 8.58
N THR A 553 -17.74 6.92 9.90
CA THR A 553 -16.50 7.39 10.49
C THR A 553 -15.40 6.35 10.32
N SER A 554 -14.18 6.81 10.12
CA SER A 554 -13.01 5.96 9.90
C SER A 554 -11.89 6.30 10.87
N LEU A 555 -10.83 5.48 10.89
CA LEU A 555 -9.68 5.72 11.77
C LEU A 555 -9.03 7.09 11.50
N GLY A 556 -9.06 7.53 10.24
CA GLY A 556 -8.59 8.86 9.83
C GLY A 556 -9.31 10.01 10.53
N ASP A 557 -10.60 9.86 10.84
CA ASP A 557 -11.37 10.87 11.58
C ASP A 557 -10.88 11.04 13.03
N MET A 558 -10.05 10.14 13.55
CA MET A 558 -9.45 10.29 14.89
C MET A 558 -8.22 11.21 14.88
N ALA A 559 -7.69 11.57 13.71
CA ALA A 559 -6.47 12.38 13.58
C ALA A 559 -6.77 13.87 13.31
N GLY A 560 -5.83 14.74 13.64
CA GLY A 560 -5.91 16.18 13.38
C GLY A 560 -6.60 16.99 14.49
N SER A 561 -6.86 18.27 14.22
CA SER A 561 -7.45 19.21 15.18
C SER A 561 -8.98 19.22 15.18
N ASP A 562 -9.61 18.84 14.09
CA ASP A 562 -11.05 18.54 14.01
C ASP A 562 -11.24 17.02 13.98
N ASN A 563 -10.81 16.37 15.05
CA ASN A 563 -10.91 14.92 15.19
C ASN A 563 -12.24 14.50 15.83
N LEU A 564 -12.48 13.21 15.86
CA LEU A 564 -13.70 12.63 16.42
C LEU A 564 -13.96 13.06 17.87
N ILE A 565 -12.91 13.24 18.68
CA ILE A 565 -13.05 13.67 20.09
C ILE A 565 -13.49 15.14 20.16
N SER A 566 -12.94 16.03 19.34
CA SER A 566 -13.41 17.42 19.30
C SER A 566 -14.84 17.54 18.75
N ARG A 567 -15.24 16.67 17.82
CA ARG A 567 -16.63 16.60 17.32
C ARG A 567 -17.60 16.02 18.35
N LEU A 568 -17.14 15.15 19.25
CA LEU A 568 -17.95 14.69 20.37
C LEU A 568 -18.26 15.85 21.31
N SER A 569 -17.24 16.61 21.71
CA SER A 569 -17.39 17.67 22.70
C SER A 569 -18.20 18.87 22.17
N SER A 570 -18.10 19.18 20.87
CA SER A 570 -18.76 20.35 20.27
C SER A 570 -20.17 20.12 19.72
N ARG A 571 -20.66 18.87 19.71
CA ARG A 571 -21.94 18.51 19.05
C ARG A 571 -22.87 17.62 19.87
N LEU A 572 -22.35 16.90 20.86
CA LEU A 572 -23.18 16.13 21.78
C LEU A 572 -23.59 16.97 22.99
N THR A 573 -24.81 16.75 23.46
CA THR A 573 -25.27 17.30 24.72
C THR A 573 -24.91 16.40 25.91
N VAL A 574 -24.91 16.96 27.12
CA VAL A 574 -24.69 16.18 28.35
C VAL A 574 -25.72 15.06 28.50
N GLY A 575 -26.99 15.33 28.18
CA GLY A 575 -28.06 14.34 28.25
C GLY A 575 -27.84 13.19 27.27
N GLU A 576 -27.36 13.49 26.06
CA GLU A 576 -27.02 12.47 25.06
C GLU A 576 -25.88 11.56 25.54
N VAL A 577 -24.86 12.10 26.20
CA VAL A 577 -23.73 11.31 26.75
C VAL A 577 -24.12 10.52 28.00
N MET A 578 -24.92 11.12 28.88
CA MET A 578 -25.37 10.47 30.12
C MET A 578 -26.53 9.48 29.89
N ASN A 579 -27.02 9.38 28.65
CA ASN A 579 -28.22 8.64 28.26
C ASN A 579 -29.42 8.97 29.17
N VAL A 580 -29.60 10.26 29.43
CA VAL A 580 -30.73 10.78 30.20
C VAL A 580 -31.96 10.75 29.30
N GLU A 581 -33.00 10.04 29.72
CA GLU A 581 -34.32 10.10 29.07
C GLU A 581 -35.09 11.33 29.57
N ASP A 582 -35.82 11.99 28.65
CA ASP A 582 -36.45 13.30 28.84
C ASP A 582 -37.44 13.40 30.02
N ASP A 583 -37.85 12.28 30.64
CA ASP A 583 -38.88 12.23 31.69
C ASP A 583 -38.43 11.66 33.05
N HIS A 584 -37.14 11.29 33.23
CA HIS A 584 -36.70 10.52 34.41
C HIS A 584 -35.55 11.14 35.23
N THR A 585 -35.13 12.38 34.97
CA THR A 585 -34.09 13.02 35.77
C THR A 585 -34.57 13.47 37.15
N SER A 586 -34.26 12.67 38.17
CA SER A 586 -34.54 12.98 39.57
C SER A 586 -33.61 14.06 40.16
N HIS A 587 -32.57 14.49 39.42
CA HIS A 587 -31.58 15.47 39.89
C HIS A 587 -31.76 16.81 39.17
N ASN A 588 -32.07 17.86 39.94
CA ASN A 588 -32.29 19.22 39.46
C ASN A 588 -31.11 19.75 38.62
N LEU A 589 -29.87 19.40 39.00
CA LEU A 589 -28.67 19.78 38.23
C LEU A 589 -28.72 19.25 36.79
N ILE A 590 -28.96 17.95 36.63
CA ILE A 590 -28.94 17.29 35.31
C ILE A 590 -30.04 17.86 34.42
N LYS A 591 -31.24 18.11 34.98
CA LYS A 591 -32.37 18.71 34.25
C LYS A 591 -32.01 20.04 33.57
N HIS A 592 -31.16 20.85 34.20
CA HIS A 592 -30.80 22.17 33.66
C HIS A 592 -29.58 22.13 32.73
N VAL A 593 -28.79 21.06 32.74
CA VAL A 593 -27.60 20.92 31.87
C VAL A 593 -27.74 19.85 30.79
N GLN A 594 -28.81 19.05 30.77
CA GLN A 594 -28.97 17.93 29.84
C GLN A 594 -28.95 18.34 28.36
N ASP A 595 -29.47 19.52 28.03
CA ASP A 595 -29.51 20.03 26.65
C ASP A 595 -28.26 20.86 26.28
N VAL A 596 -27.33 21.02 27.22
CA VAL A 596 -26.10 21.81 27.02
C VAL A 596 -25.08 20.98 26.26
N ILE A 597 -24.47 21.58 25.23
CA ILE A 597 -23.33 21.01 24.50
C ILE A 597 -22.12 20.89 25.46
N ILE A 598 -21.37 19.79 25.39
CA ILE A 598 -20.30 19.49 26.36
C ILE A 598 -19.25 20.62 26.44
N ASP A 599 -18.85 21.22 25.32
CA ASP A 599 -17.91 22.35 25.30
C ASP A 599 -18.44 23.59 26.05
N ASP A 600 -19.75 23.78 26.05
CA ASP A 600 -20.43 24.92 26.72
C ASP A 600 -20.80 24.60 28.17
N LEU A 601 -20.61 23.35 28.62
CA LEU A 601 -20.95 22.92 29.97
C LEU A 601 -20.29 23.77 31.08
N PRO A 602 -19.00 24.17 30.99
CA PRO A 602 -18.40 25.03 32.00
C PRO A 602 -19.09 26.40 32.11
N ALA A 603 -19.50 27.00 30.99
CA ALA A 603 -20.21 28.27 30.98
C ALA A 603 -21.62 28.09 31.55
N ALA A 604 -22.34 27.05 31.12
CA ALA A 604 -23.67 26.74 31.63
C ALA A 604 -23.66 26.47 33.14
N ILE A 605 -22.68 25.74 33.67
CA ILE A 605 -22.53 25.50 35.12
C ILE A 605 -22.32 26.81 35.88
N ASN A 606 -21.56 27.76 35.33
CA ASN A 606 -21.36 29.07 35.95
C ASN A 606 -22.63 29.93 35.90
N ASP A 607 -23.47 29.74 34.88
CA ASP A 607 -24.73 30.46 34.74
C ASP A 607 -25.89 29.83 35.50
N LEU A 608 -25.72 28.61 36.03
CA LEU A 608 -26.72 27.98 36.90
C LEU A 608 -26.93 28.80 38.16
N THR A 609 -28.19 28.93 38.55
CA THR A 609 -28.56 29.63 39.77
C THR A 609 -28.74 28.69 40.95
N VAL A 610 -28.63 29.25 42.15
CA VAL A 610 -28.84 28.53 43.41
C VAL A 610 -30.28 27.99 43.49
N TRP A 611 -31.26 28.74 43.01
CA TRP A 611 -32.64 28.26 42.98
C TRP A 611 -32.83 27.10 42.00
N GLN A 612 -32.17 27.11 40.85
CA GLN A 612 -32.26 26.01 39.88
C GLN A 612 -31.71 24.69 40.43
N VAL A 613 -30.64 24.74 41.24
CA VAL A 613 -29.99 23.53 41.77
C VAL A 613 -30.59 23.09 43.12
N TYR A 614 -30.80 24.04 44.03
CA TYR A 614 -31.20 23.79 45.42
C TYR A 614 -32.60 24.29 45.76
N GLY A 615 -33.40 24.76 44.80
CA GLY A 615 -34.71 25.36 45.07
C GLY A 615 -35.63 24.48 45.92
N SER A 616 -35.61 23.16 45.70
CA SER A 616 -36.37 22.20 46.51
C SER A 616 -35.91 22.10 47.97
N ASP A 617 -34.66 22.48 48.28
CA ASP A 617 -34.12 22.51 49.65
C ASP A 617 -34.28 23.90 50.30
N ILE A 618 -34.53 24.93 49.50
CA ILE A 618 -34.68 26.33 49.93
C ILE A 618 -36.14 26.65 50.23
N PHE A 619 -37.05 26.33 49.30
CA PHE A 619 -38.46 26.74 49.35
C PHE A 619 -39.42 25.56 49.53
N GLU A 620 -40.61 25.83 50.08
CA GLU A 620 -41.76 24.95 49.95
C GLU A 620 -42.19 24.84 48.48
N GLU A 621 -42.74 23.68 48.10
CA GLU A 621 -43.05 23.36 46.70
C GLU A 621 -44.04 24.38 46.09
N GLY A 622 -43.67 25.01 44.97
CA GLY A 622 -44.50 26.00 44.26
C GLY A 622 -44.44 27.43 44.80
N HIS A 623 -43.51 27.72 45.72
CA HIS A 623 -43.34 29.04 46.35
C HIS A 623 -41.93 29.63 46.13
N GLU A 624 -41.28 29.32 45.00
CA GLU A 624 -39.93 29.78 44.70
C GLU A 624 -39.83 31.31 44.68
N GLY A 625 -38.88 31.86 45.44
CA GLY A 625 -38.62 33.30 45.53
C GLY A 625 -39.45 34.07 46.58
N ASP A 626 -40.34 33.41 47.32
CA ASP A 626 -41.09 34.04 48.41
C ASP A 626 -40.42 33.78 49.78
N PRO A 627 -39.95 34.84 50.50
CA PRO A 627 -39.29 34.70 51.79
C PRO A 627 -40.15 34.05 52.89
N ASN A 628 -41.47 34.05 52.75
CA ASN A 628 -42.36 33.46 53.76
C ASN A 628 -42.41 31.93 53.70
N TYR A 629 -41.91 31.33 52.63
CA TYR A 629 -41.96 29.88 52.38
C TYR A 629 -40.58 29.24 52.37
N LEU A 630 -39.62 29.84 53.06
CA LEU A 630 -38.30 29.25 53.29
C LEU A 630 -38.41 28.03 54.22
N LYS A 631 -37.81 26.91 53.81
CA LYS A 631 -37.72 25.70 54.64
C LYS A 631 -36.79 25.85 55.84
N SER A 632 -35.86 26.81 55.78
CA SER A 632 -34.96 27.15 56.86
C SER A 632 -34.55 28.62 56.77
N ASN A 633 -34.58 29.31 57.92
CA ASN A 633 -34.09 30.69 58.03
C ASN A 633 -32.58 30.81 57.76
N THR A 634 -31.84 29.69 57.72
CA THR A 634 -30.44 29.68 57.25
C THR A 634 -30.29 30.23 55.84
N TRP A 635 -31.22 29.91 54.95
CA TRP A 635 -31.21 30.42 53.58
C TRP A 635 -31.50 31.92 53.51
N TRP A 636 -32.28 32.45 54.45
CA TRP A 636 -32.52 33.88 54.55
C TRP A 636 -31.21 34.63 54.74
N TYR A 637 -30.34 34.20 55.67
CA TYR A 637 -29.06 34.87 55.90
C TYR A 637 -28.12 34.84 54.69
N LEU A 638 -28.17 33.79 53.87
CA LEU A 638 -27.33 33.64 52.67
C LEU A 638 -27.83 34.47 51.48
N LEU A 639 -29.15 34.57 51.29
CA LEU A 639 -29.77 35.06 50.05
C LEU A 639 -30.44 36.44 50.19
N ASN A 640 -30.59 36.95 51.41
CA ASN A 640 -31.27 38.22 51.66
C ASN A 640 -30.36 39.42 51.41
N VAL A 641 -30.85 40.37 50.61
CA VAL A 641 -30.28 41.71 50.44
C VAL A 641 -31.39 42.74 50.67
N ASN A 642 -31.20 43.62 51.64
CA ASN A 642 -32.16 44.69 51.98
C ASN A 642 -33.62 44.22 52.19
N GLY A 643 -33.83 42.99 52.66
CA GLY A 643 -35.16 42.42 52.92
C GLY A 643 -35.79 41.68 51.74
N VAL A 644 -35.06 41.51 50.64
CA VAL A 644 -35.49 40.75 49.44
C VAL A 644 -34.58 39.55 49.25
N ILE A 645 -35.15 38.39 48.95
CA ILE A 645 -34.37 37.20 48.57
C ILE A 645 -34.01 37.31 47.10
N GLU A 646 -32.72 37.31 46.82
CA GLU A 646 -32.18 37.29 45.46
C GLU A 646 -31.78 35.87 45.05
N ASP A 647 -31.82 35.61 43.74
CA ASP A 647 -31.22 34.40 43.16
C ASP A 647 -29.81 34.72 42.73
N TYR A 648 -28.86 33.89 43.14
CA TYR A 648 -27.44 34.05 42.84
C TYR A 648 -26.98 32.96 41.88
N LYS A 649 -26.02 33.29 41.03
CA LYS A 649 -25.31 32.25 40.28
C LYS A 649 -24.43 31.43 41.21
N ILE A 650 -24.22 30.17 40.89
CA ILE A 650 -23.30 29.30 41.66
C ILE A 650 -21.88 29.88 41.67
N SER A 651 -21.47 30.57 40.60
CA SER A 651 -20.19 31.28 40.52
C SER A 651 -20.07 32.47 41.48
N GLU A 652 -21.18 32.94 42.05
CA GLU A 652 -21.25 34.12 42.94
C GLU A 652 -21.23 33.74 44.43
N MET A 653 -20.68 32.56 44.76
CA MET A 653 -20.62 32.06 46.14
C MET A 653 -19.95 33.05 47.12
N GLU A 654 -18.98 33.85 46.66
CA GLU A 654 -18.37 34.89 47.50
C GLU A 654 -19.37 35.96 47.94
N LEU A 655 -20.27 36.40 47.05
CA LEU A 655 -21.32 37.37 47.37
C LEU A 655 -22.31 36.79 48.39
N MET A 656 -22.68 35.52 48.26
CA MET A 656 -23.54 34.85 49.25
C MET A 656 -22.87 34.75 50.62
N ILE A 657 -21.55 34.49 50.66
CA ILE A 657 -20.79 34.46 51.92
C ILE A 657 -20.71 35.86 52.53
N ASP A 658 -20.57 36.90 51.72
CA ASP A 658 -20.56 38.28 52.21
C ASP A 658 -21.94 38.70 52.73
N ASN A 659 -23.02 38.33 52.04
CA ASN A 659 -24.39 38.46 52.54
C ASN A 659 -24.58 37.73 53.88
N LEU A 660 -24.09 36.50 53.99
CA LEU A 660 -24.14 35.75 55.25
C LEU A 660 -23.44 36.50 56.38
N LYS A 661 -22.24 37.03 56.14
CA LYS A 661 -21.51 37.81 57.15
C LYS A 661 -22.31 39.05 57.55
N GLU A 662 -22.76 39.84 56.59
CA GLU A 662 -23.50 41.08 56.84
C GLU A 662 -24.81 40.81 57.59
N ASN A 663 -25.61 39.85 57.10
CA ASN A 663 -26.90 39.52 57.71
C ASN A 663 -26.72 38.93 59.12
N ILE A 664 -25.69 38.12 59.38
CA ILE A 664 -25.38 37.64 60.75
C ILE A 664 -24.90 38.79 61.66
N HIS A 665 -24.06 39.69 61.15
CA HIS A 665 -23.55 40.83 61.93
C HIS A 665 -24.67 41.70 62.50
N TYR A 666 -25.74 41.89 61.73
CA TYR A 666 -26.91 42.68 62.11
C TYR A 666 -28.06 41.89 62.73
N ALA A 667 -27.99 40.56 62.76
CA ALA A 667 -29.00 39.72 63.42
C ALA A 667 -28.89 39.79 64.94
N THR A 668 -30.03 39.76 65.63
CA THR A 668 -30.06 39.70 67.10
C THR A 668 -29.64 38.31 67.61
N LEU A 669 -29.02 38.26 68.79
CA LEU A 669 -28.64 36.98 69.41
C LEU A 669 -29.84 36.07 69.66
N GLN A 670 -31.02 36.64 69.92
CA GLN A 670 -32.26 35.88 70.06
C GLN A 670 -32.71 35.27 68.73
N GLN A 671 -32.70 36.03 67.62
CA GLN A 671 -33.00 35.50 66.29
C GLN A 671 -32.04 34.38 65.88
N LEU A 672 -30.73 34.59 66.05
CA LEU A 672 -29.73 33.57 65.71
C LEU A 672 -29.88 32.29 66.55
N LYS A 673 -30.32 32.40 67.81
CA LYS A 673 -30.63 31.23 68.65
C LYS A 673 -31.89 30.52 68.17
N ASP A 674 -32.95 31.27 67.89
CA ASP A 674 -34.24 30.72 67.45
C ASP A 674 -34.10 30.04 66.08
N ASP A 675 -33.23 30.57 65.21
CA ASP A 675 -32.88 30.00 63.91
C ASP A 675 -31.82 28.87 64.01
N GLY A 676 -31.35 28.55 65.22
CA GLY A 676 -30.43 27.44 65.46
C GLY A 676 -28.98 27.68 65.04
N MET A 677 -28.61 28.92 64.69
CA MET A 677 -27.25 29.31 64.28
C MET A 677 -26.25 29.30 65.44
N ILE A 678 -26.72 29.62 66.65
CA ILE A 678 -25.89 29.69 67.85
C ILE A 678 -26.58 29.02 69.05
N GLN A 679 -25.77 28.52 69.98
CA GLN A 679 -26.24 27.86 71.19
C GLN A 679 -25.86 28.68 72.43
N PHE A 680 -26.86 29.00 73.25
CA PHE A 680 -26.68 29.66 74.54
C PHE A 680 -27.37 28.85 75.65
N GLY A 681 -26.96 29.11 76.89
CA GLY A 681 -27.64 28.57 78.07
C GLY A 681 -29.12 29.01 78.13
N PRO A 682 -29.98 28.24 78.84
CA PRO A 682 -31.43 28.40 78.78
C PRO A 682 -31.95 29.78 79.22
N SER A 683 -31.18 30.53 80.03
CA SER A 683 -31.56 31.86 80.53
C SER A 683 -30.65 33.01 80.08
N THR A 684 -29.52 32.72 79.40
CA THR A 684 -28.45 33.71 79.16
C THR A 684 -28.90 34.92 78.35
N LEU A 685 -29.72 34.72 77.32
CA LEU A 685 -30.20 35.82 76.46
C LEU A 685 -31.29 36.67 77.12
N SER A 686 -32.01 36.13 78.10
CA SER A 686 -33.06 36.83 78.83
C SER A 686 -32.54 37.57 80.06
N GLU A 687 -31.25 37.43 80.39
CA GLU A 687 -30.64 38.16 81.48
C GLU A 687 -30.57 39.67 81.15
N PRO A 688 -30.87 40.54 82.12
CA PRO A 688 -30.75 41.97 81.93
C PRO A 688 -29.28 42.34 81.75
N ILE A 689 -29.01 43.25 80.83
CA ILE A 689 -27.66 43.80 80.63
C ILE A 689 -27.28 44.55 81.92
N LYS A 690 -26.33 44.01 82.69
CA LYS A 690 -25.96 44.54 84.02
C LYS A 690 -25.23 45.87 83.97
N TYR A 691 -24.65 46.20 82.82
CA TYR A 691 -24.01 47.47 82.54
C TYR A 691 -24.95 48.33 81.71
N LYS A 692 -25.23 49.56 82.16
CA LYS A 692 -26.11 50.47 81.40
C LYS A 692 -25.35 51.05 80.22
N ILE A 693 -25.79 50.73 79.02
CA ILE A 693 -25.36 51.36 77.77
C ILE A 693 -26.16 52.66 77.61
N TYR A 694 -25.50 53.81 77.64
CA TYR A 694 -26.13 55.09 77.31
C TYR A 694 -25.74 55.54 75.92
N TYR A 695 -26.72 55.95 75.12
CA TYR A 695 -26.52 56.65 73.86
C TYR A 695 -26.62 58.14 74.14
N THR A 696 -25.50 58.88 74.11
CA THR A 696 -25.53 60.34 74.25
C THR A 696 -25.68 61.00 72.87
N THR A 697 -26.15 62.25 72.83
CA THR A 697 -26.25 63.08 71.61
C THR A 697 -24.91 63.32 70.89
N THR A 698 -23.81 62.86 71.49
CA THR A 698 -22.46 62.79 70.94
C THR A 698 -22.01 61.33 70.97
N GLN A 699 -21.90 60.73 69.78
CA GLN A 699 -21.62 59.33 69.45
C GLN A 699 -20.68 58.54 70.41
N TYR A 700 -21.14 58.08 71.57
CA TYR A 700 -20.35 57.22 72.48
C TYR A 700 -21.24 56.31 73.34
N ILE A 701 -20.79 55.07 73.57
CA ILE A 701 -21.23 54.11 74.58
C ILE A 701 -20.48 54.41 75.87
N GLU A 702 -21.21 54.66 76.96
CA GLU A 702 -20.66 54.65 78.33
C GLU A 702 -20.93 53.27 78.97
N VAL A 703 -19.87 52.60 79.46
CA VAL A 703 -19.99 51.41 80.32
C VAL A 703 -19.69 51.83 81.76
N MET A 704 -20.71 51.80 82.64
CA MET A 704 -20.52 52.11 84.06
C MET A 704 -20.34 50.84 84.90
N ILE A 705 -19.22 50.75 85.63
CA ILE A 705 -18.98 49.74 86.69
C ILE A 705 -19.03 50.46 88.04
N GLU A 706 -19.99 50.09 88.90
CA GLU A 706 -20.12 50.56 90.30
C GLU A 706 -19.90 52.07 90.56
N GLY A 707 -20.22 52.94 89.59
CA GLY A 707 -20.21 54.39 89.77
C GLY A 707 -18.93 55.13 89.33
N GLU A 708 -17.94 54.45 88.74
CA GLU A 708 -16.81 55.11 88.07
C GLU A 708 -16.81 54.86 86.55
N LYS A 709 -16.38 55.87 85.81
CA LYS A 709 -16.45 55.96 84.34
C LYS A 709 -15.31 55.15 83.69
N ALA A 710 -15.66 54.20 82.83
CA ALA A 710 -14.74 53.64 81.84
C ALA A 710 -15.02 54.26 80.47
N GLU A 711 -13.96 54.47 79.68
CA GLU A 711 -13.93 55.35 78.50
C GLU A 711 -14.91 55.01 77.36
N ASN A 712 -15.04 55.99 76.47
CA ASN A 712 -16.07 56.11 75.43
C ASN A 712 -15.83 55.24 74.18
N VAL A 713 -16.81 54.45 73.72
CA VAL A 713 -16.74 53.69 72.45
C VAL A 713 -17.78 54.20 71.44
N LEU A 714 -17.40 54.60 70.22
CA LEU A 714 -18.28 55.24 69.22
C LEU A 714 -19.29 54.26 68.56
N VAL A 715 -20.61 54.50 68.68
CA VAL A 715 -21.66 53.79 67.89
C VAL A 715 -22.86 54.72 67.54
N ASN A 716 -23.54 54.47 66.41
CA ASN A 716 -24.67 55.24 65.85
C ASN A 716 -25.93 55.29 66.76
N ALA A 717 -26.69 56.39 66.69
CA ALA A 717 -27.57 56.89 67.77
C ALA A 717 -29.09 56.73 67.59
N ASP A 718 -29.58 55.80 66.76
CA ASP A 718 -31.01 55.78 66.35
C ASP A 718 -31.89 54.66 66.95
N SER A 719 -31.46 53.95 68.01
CA SER A 719 -32.21 52.81 68.56
C SER A 719 -32.64 52.97 70.03
N THR A 720 -33.80 52.38 70.37
CA THR A 720 -34.30 52.27 71.74
C THR A 720 -33.31 51.51 72.63
N PRO A 721 -33.18 51.84 73.94
CA PRO A 721 -32.25 51.16 74.82
C PRO A 721 -32.64 49.69 74.98
N LYS A 722 -31.76 48.80 74.50
CA LYS A 722 -31.88 47.35 74.61
C LYS A 722 -31.68 46.91 76.06
N GLN A 723 -32.54 46.03 76.57
CA GLN A 723 -32.60 45.67 77.99
C GLN A 723 -32.01 44.29 78.29
N THR A 724 -31.98 43.38 77.32
CA THR A 724 -31.53 42.00 77.48
C THR A 724 -30.45 41.65 76.47
N TYR A 725 -29.60 40.68 76.79
CA TYR A 725 -28.54 40.23 75.86
C TYR A 725 -29.11 39.70 74.53
N GLY A 726 -30.31 39.14 74.53
CA GLY A 726 -30.98 38.64 73.33
C GLY A 726 -31.35 39.72 72.30
N GLU A 727 -31.52 40.97 72.74
CA GLU A 727 -31.84 42.12 71.85
C GLU A 727 -30.60 42.68 71.14
N LEU A 728 -29.40 42.34 71.61
CA LEU A 728 -28.15 42.78 71.01
C LEU A 728 -27.92 42.10 69.66
N THR A 729 -27.40 42.83 68.68
CA THR A 729 -26.85 42.24 67.46
C THR A 729 -25.47 41.64 67.72
N VAL A 730 -24.94 40.83 66.80
CA VAL A 730 -23.56 40.32 66.90
C VAL A 730 -22.55 41.46 66.93
N GLU A 731 -22.70 42.48 66.08
CA GLU A 731 -21.84 43.66 66.10
C GLU A 731 -21.88 44.39 67.46
N GLU A 732 -23.08 44.64 67.98
CA GLU A 732 -23.23 45.28 69.30
C GLU A 732 -22.68 44.42 70.43
N MET A 733 -22.81 43.10 70.35
CA MET A 733 -22.23 42.17 71.32
C MET A 733 -20.69 42.21 71.29
N LEU A 734 -20.08 42.22 70.10
CA LEU A 734 -18.63 42.33 69.96
C LEU A 734 -18.12 43.66 70.52
N LEU A 735 -18.79 44.77 70.18
CA LEU A 735 -18.47 46.10 70.73
C LEU A 735 -18.65 46.14 72.25
N PHE A 736 -19.68 45.48 72.77
CA PHE A 736 -19.91 45.36 74.20
C PHE A 736 -18.79 44.58 74.89
N VAL A 737 -18.33 43.46 74.32
CA VAL A 737 -17.19 42.68 74.83
C VAL A 737 -15.89 43.47 74.76
N ASP A 738 -15.62 44.18 73.66
CA ASP A 738 -14.44 45.04 73.51
C ASP A 738 -14.42 46.17 74.55
N GLY A 739 -15.59 46.78 74.82
CA GLY A 739 -15.77 47.77 75.88
C GLY A 739 -15.49 47.18 77.26
N MET A 740 -15.97 45.96 77.53
CA MET A 740 -15.67 45.26 78.78
C MET A 740 -14.19 44.94 78.94
N ILE A 741 -13.52 44.45 77.89
CA ILE A 741 -12.08 44.14 77.92
C ILE A 741 -11.28 45.42 78.19
N SER A 742 -11.63 46.52 77.52
CA SER A 742 -10.99 47.82 77.71
C SER A 742 -11.14 48.31 79.15
N ALA A 743 -12.36 48.22 79.73
CA ALA A 743 -12.62 48.58 81.11
C ALA A 743 -11.84 47.71 82.12
N VAL A 744 -11.66 46.41 81.84
CA VAL A 744 -10.85 45.51 82.67
C VAL A 744 -9.36 45.90 82.61
N ASN A 745 -8.84 46.20 81.42
CA ASN A 745 -7.45 46.63 81.25
C ASN A 745 -7.18 47.98 81.95
N GLU A 746 -8.13 48.92 81.91
CA GLU A 746 -8.04 50.18 82.66
C GLU A 746 -8.01 49.95 84.17
N LEU A 747 -8.85 49.04 84.67
CA LEU A 747 -8.87 48.65 86.08
C LEU A 747 -7.54 48.00 86.52
N GLU A 748 -6.93 47.15 85.70
CA GLU A 748 -5.58 46.61 85.97
C GLU A 748 -4.54 47.73 86.05
N SER A 749 -4.59 48.69 85.12
CA SER A 749 -3.70 49.87 85.10
C SER A 749 -3.84 50.74 86.36
N ILE A 750 -5.08 50.90 86.86
CA ILE A 750 -5.39 51.68 88.07
C ILE A 750 -4.98 50.92 89.35
N LEU A 751 -5.14 49.59 89.37
CA LEU A 751 -4.84 48.74 90.52
C LEU A 751 -3.34 48.35 90.63
N GLY A 752 -2.54 48.62 89.60
CA GLY A 752 -1.08 48.46 89.64
C GLY A 752 -0.61 47.00 89.72
N VAL A 753 -1.23 46.13 88.92
CA VAL A 753 -0.75 44.75 88.66
C VAL A 753 -0.24 44.66 87.23
#